data_AF-A0A952JCZ6-F1
#
_entry.id   AF-A0A952JCZ6-F1
#
_cell.length_a   1.000
_cell.length_b   1.000
_cell.length_c   1.000
_cell.angle_alpha   90.00
_cell.angle_beta   90.00
_cell.angle_gamma   90.00
#
_symmetry.space_group_name_H-M   'P 1'
#
loop_
_entity.id
_entity.type
_entity.pdbx_description
1 polymer ?
#
loop_
_entity_poly.entity_id
_entity_poly.type
_entity_poly.pdbx_seq_one_letter_code
_entity_poly.pdbx_strand_id
1 'polypeptide(L)'
;MKKQFLSLVIILTTLSAFAQNNGRIIGAVMDAKTNQPVEFATIALTDADGKTVNGTIADAKGKFVIDKIANGTYTATISFIGYETITKTDLVLDGRRAEINLGIIKISEEATQLNEVVVEAQKDLVEERVDRTIYNAENDVTTRGGDATEVLKRVPMLSVDLDGNVSMRGSSNIMVLINNKPSTIMANSVADALKQIPADQIKTVEVITSPSAKYDAEGSAGIINIITKKNTLEGLTLNIDAGAGLRGSNLGLNGNYRRGKMGFSLGGFGRANYNVRGAFENQQFTTTQTSETYSYQSGQNRNQGLFGNYNLGWDYDVNKKNSLAASVRFGVRNNQSFQDNLISQIYRNDVLISNSLRDVNTNDLSNNMDMNFTYTRLFDKPQREFSVLAMYSRNNRNNDFTNTIYNADTEEIFQRLKNLNDGVNEEYTVQADYQTPINDNQMFEIGAKEIKRKVLSDFQLFTAAGASGAYIPETDATRSNQLNYDQDVISGYMSYTYSAKSGYSFKGGARYEYTIINAFTRTEANIDIPEYGVLVPSFNASKKLKKGTVKASYNRRIQRPSIQFLNPNVQNANPLSETVGNPKLDPEFTNNFELGYSTFIKGTSLNFTGFVRNSNNAIQSLRQVVRDSVIQTTYGNLGIENAYGASIFSNISIGKLSFNVGGDVYFADMLNPGSDLTPRVSNSGWVYSGRGFGSYTLGKGWAMQGFGFYRGRRVNLQGFQGGFGTYSVGVRKEFNNKKGSVGAGLENFLAPSMKIRNSVVTNTGTQSINQNSFTEMRNFSFRVNVSYRIGKMSFDQPRRRGGRSVNNDDLKMGGDGDGGMDNGGGMGGNNMGGRGNFGGGQRPAGTLQQKPIESAPIDSAAVVVAEGNWEYTIESPQGANGGTLKITKEGDAYSGVIINARFNRETPIKDVKVTGNELSFTYEVSFGGNTSNILVKGIITGDQFAGSMTMGQFGSFPMTAKRAVQ
;
A
#
# COMPACT_ATOMS: atom_id res chain seq x y z
N MET A 1 -55.15 68.37 -47.67
CA MET A 1 -54.65 68.97 -46.41
C MET A 1 -55.74 68.94 -45.33
N LYS A 2 -55.78 67.92 -44.45
CA LYS A 2 -56.78 67.85 -43.34
C LYS A 2 -56.26 67.33 -41.99
N LYS A 3 -54.96 67.01 -41.85
CA LYS A 3 -54.35 66.53 -40.58
C LYS A 3 -53.54 67.59 -39.79
N GLN A 4 -53.39 68.81 -40.31
CA GLN A 4 -52.63 69.89 -39.66
C GLN A 4 -53.50 70.92 -38.92
N PHE A 5 -54.83 70.89 -39.10
CA PHE A 5 -55.75 71.85 -38.46
C PHE A 5 -56.24 71.37 -37.09
N LEU A 6 -56.22 70.06 -36.82
CA LEU A 6 -56.65 69.49 -35.53
C LEU A 6 -55.62 69.74 -34.41
N SER A 7 -54.33 69.82 -34.77
CA SER A 7 -53.23 70.03 -33.83
C SER A 7 -53.23 71.40 -33.16
N LEU A 8 -53.91 72.40 -33.74
CA LEU A 8 -53.91 73.78 -33.24
C LEU A 8 -54.98 74.03 -32.17
N VAL A 9 -56.02 73.19 -32.10
CA VAL A 9 -57.17 73.38 -31.19
C VAL A 9 -56.93 72.74 -29.82
N ILE A 10 -56.13 71.67 -29.75
CA ILE A 10 -55.81 70.95 -28.49
C ILE A 10 -54.86 71.77 -27.60
N ILE A 11 -54.12 72.73 -28.15
CA ILE A 11 -53.11 73.51 -27.43
C ILE A 11 -53.73 74.61 -26.53
N LEU A 12 -55.01 74.94 -26.68
CA LEU A 12 -55.62 76.14 -26.08
C LEU A 12 -56.59 75.93 -24.90
N THR A 13 -56.74 74.71 -24.35
CA THR A 13 -57.79 74.39 -23.37
C THR A 13 -57.34 73.78 -22.03
N THR A 14 -56.03 73.70 -21.74
CA THR A 14 -55.50 73.18 -20.46
C THR A 14 -54.66 74.21 -19.70
N LEU A 15 -55.23 75.39 -19.44
CA LEU A 15 -54.64 76.43 -18.59
C LEU A 15 -55.43 76.60 -17.28
N SER A 16 -55.24 75.67 -16.34
CA SER A 16 -55.61 75.79 -14.93
C SER A 16 -54.88 74.72 -14.10
N ALA A 17 -54.65 75.02 -12.81
CA ALA A 17 -54.06 74.12 -11.81
C ALA A 17 -52.60 73.65 -12.05
N PHE A 18 -51.66 74.60 -12.17
CA PHE A 18 -50.31 74.35 -11.60
C PHE A 18 -50.37 74.52 -10.09
N ALA A 19 -50.38 73.42 -9.34
CA ALA A 19 -50.19 73.47 -7.89
C ALA A 19 -48.76 73.91 -7.55
N GLN A 20 -48.61 74.79 -6.57
CA GLN A 20 -47.29 75.20 -6.10
C GLN A 20 -46.70 74.13 -5.18
N ASN A 21 -45.88 73.23 -5.74
CA ASN A 21 -45.03 72.35 -4.96
C ASN A 21 -43.96 73.18 -4.23
N ASN A 22 -44.29 73.64 -3.03
CA ASN A 22 -43.41 74.44 -2.17
C ASN A 22 -42.80 73.61 -1.02
N GLY A 23 -42.98 72.28 -1.02
CA GLY A 23 -42.40 71.38 -0.04
C GLY A 23 -40.90 71.18 -0.24
N ARG A 24 -40.13 71.18 0.86
CA ARG A 24 -38.69 70.87 0.84
C ARG A 24 -38.26 69.97 2.00
N ILE A 25 -37.22 69.17 1.74
CA ILE A 25 -36.53 68.35 2.75
C ILE A 25 -35.06 68.78 2.80
N ILE A 26 -34.55 69.08 4.00
CA ILE A 26 -33.17 69.52 4.21
C ILE A 26 -32.46 68.70 5.29
N GLY A 27 -31.13 68.68 5.27
CA GLY A 27 -30.33 68.06 6.32
C GLY A 27 -28.83 68.20 6.07
N ALA A 28 -28.03 67.54 6.92
CA ALA A 28 -26.59 67.39 6.73
C ALA A 28 -26.14 65.95 7.02
N VAL A 29 -25.23 65.43 6.21
CA VAL A 29 -24.64 64.08 6.36
C VAL A 29 -23.23 64.20 6.93
N MET A 30 -22.94 63.42 7.97
CA MET A 30 -21.64 63.39 8.64
C MET A 30 -21.19 61.96 8.92
N ASP A 31 -19.87 61.74 8.97
CA ASP A 31 -19.32 60.47 9.43
C ASP A 31 -19.53 60.34 10.94
N ALA A 32 -20.02 59.17 11.37
CA ALA A 32 -20.39 58.87 12.74
C ALA A 32 -19.20 58.93 13.73
N LYS A 33 -17.98 58.69 13.23
CA LYS A 33 -16.76 58.45 14.02
C LYS A 33 -15.88 59.69 14.17
N THR A 34 -15.71 60.46 13.10
CA THR A 34 -14.88 61.68 13.03
C THR A 34 -15.69 62.96 13.16
N ASN A 35 -17.01 62.91 12.92
CA ASN A 35 -17.90 64.08 12.78
C ASN A 35 -17.52 65.04 11.63
N GLN A 36 -16.72 64.57 10.66
CA GLN A 36 -16.51 65.32 9.42
C GLN A 36 -17.75 65.23 8.52
N PRO A 37 -18.01 66.23 7.65
CA PRO A 37 -19.07 66.14 6.66
C PRO A 37 -18.78 65.04 5.63
N VAL A 38 -19.81 64.29 5.22
CA VAL A 38 -19.68 63.39 4.06
C VAL A 38 -20.16 64.13 2.81
N GLU A 39 -19.20 64.73 2.13
CA GLU A 39 -19.41 65.37 0.83
C GLU A 39 -19.92 64.34 -0.19
N PHE A 40 -20.75 64.77 -1.14
CA PHE A 40 -21.26 63.94 -2.25
C PHE A 40 -22.08 62.70 -1.85
N ALA A 41 -22.52 62.58 -0.60
CA ALA A 41 -23.54 61.61 -0.21
C ALA A 41 -24.80 61.78 -1.08
N THR A 42 -25.37 60.67 -1.57
CA THR A 42 -26.60 60.70 -2.38
C THR A 42 -27.82 60.54 -1.48
N ILE A 43 -28.82 61.40 -1.65
CA ILE A 43 -30.11 61.32 -0.96
C ILE A 43 -31.20 61.09 -2.00
N ALA A 44 -31.77 59.89 -2.02
CA ALA A 44 -32.93 59.54 -2.84
C ALA A 44 -34.22 59.65 -2.01
N LEU A 45 -35.30 60.17 -2.63
CA LEU A 45 -36.61 60.30 -2.00
C LEU A 45 -37.64 59.44 -2.74
N THR A 46 -38.25 58.49 -2.06
CA THR A 46 -39.34 57.66 -2.60
C THR A 46 -40.68 58.03 -1.97
N ASP A 47 -41.78 57.80 -2.70
CA ASP A 47 -43.14 57.82 -2.15
C ASP A 47 -43.48 56.54 -1.36
N ALA A 48 -44.71 56.48 -0.86
CA ALA A 48 -45.26 55.33 -0.11
C ALA A 48 -45.39 54.04 -0.96
N ASP A 49 -45.45 54.16 -2.30
CA ASP A 49 -45.44 53.01 -3.23
C ASP A 49 -44.00 52.53 -3.53
N GLY A 50 -42.99 53.15 -2.92
CA GLY A 50 -41.56 52.80 -3.08
C GLY A 50 -40.93 53.34 -4.37
N LYS A 51 -41.62 54.20 -5.11
CA LYS A 51 -41.14 54.77 -6.38
C LYS A 51 -40.32 56.03 -6.11
N THR A 52 -39.18 56.19 -6.78
CA THR A 52 -38.36 57.40 -6.66
C THR A 52 -39.07 58.63 -7.24
N VAL A 53 -39.22 59.65 -6.40
CA VAL A 53 -39.92 60.91 -6.72
C VAL A 53 -38.93 62.04 -7.00
N ASN A 54 -37.86 62.13 -6.20
CA ASN A 54 -36.82 63.16 -6.34
C ASN A 54 -35.51 62.66 -5.71
N GLY A 55 -34.43 63.42 -5.85
CA GLY A 55 -33.16 63.14 -5.18
C GLY A 55 -32.17 64.29 -5.32
N THR A 56 -31.14 64.29 -4.49
CA THR A 56 -30.09 65.31 -4.48
C THR A 56 -28.76 64.72 -4.00
N ILE A 57 -27.70 65.53 -4.03
CA ILE A 57 -26.35 65.18 -3.58
C ILE A 57 -25.91 66.20 -2.53
N ALA A 58 -25.22 65.74 -1.49
CA ALA A 58 -24.69 66.59 -0.43
C ALA A 58 -23.51 67.47 -0.90
N ASP A 59 -23.48 68.72 -0.45
CA ASP A 59 -22.42 69.69 -0.77
C ASP A 59 -21.10 69.41 -0.05
N ALA A 60 -20.08 70.26 -0.29
CA ALA A 60 -18.77 70.21 0.38
C ALA A 60 -18.79 70.55 1.89
N LYS A 61 -19.98 70.62 2.49
CA LYS A 61 -20.23 70.75 3.94
C LYS A 61 -21.24 69.69 4.41
N GLY A 62 -21.45 68.64 3.61
CA GLY A 62 -22.37 67.53 3.86
C GLY A 62 -23.85 67.93 3.77
N LYS A 63 -24.18 69.17 3.42
CA LYS A 63 -25.56 69.68 3.45
C LYS A 63 -26.31 69.33 2.18
N PHE A 64 -27.59 69.02 2.32
CA PHE A 64 -28.46 68.72 1.20
C PHE A 64 -29.81 69.43 1.31
N VAL A 65 -30.39 69.71 0.14
CA VAL A 65 -31.72 70.29 -0.04
C VAL A 65 -32.40 69.56 -1.20
N ILE A 66 -33.62 69.08 -0.96
CA ILE A 66 -34.55 68.60 -1.99
C ILE A 66 -35.75 69.55 -1.96
N ASP A 67 -35.81 70.47 -2.93
CA ASP A 67 -36.94 71.41 -3.10
C ASP A 67 -38.01 70.86 -4.07
N LYS A 68 -39.15 71.57 -4.14
CA LYS A 68 -40.25 71.36 -5.09
C LYS A 68 -40.95 70.00 -4.97
N ILE A 69 -40.96 69.45 -3.77
CA ILE A 69 -41.69 68.24 -3.42
C ILE A 69 -43.18 68.59 -3.28
N ALA A 70 -44.06 67.67 -3.70
CA ALA A 70 -45.50 67.78 -3.49
C ALA A 70 -45.88 67.46 -2.03
N ASN A 71 -47.16 67.63 -1.69
CA ASN A 71 -47.69 67.07 -0.45
C ASN A 71 -47.83 65.55 -0.58
N GLY A 72 -47.42 64.80 0.43
CA GLY A 72 -47.34 63.34 0.43
C GLY A 72 -46.57 62.80 1.63
N THR A 73 -46.49 61.47 1.73
CA THR A 73 -45.62 60.78 2.70
C THR A 73 -44.46 60.16 1.95
N TYR A 74 -43.24 60.41 2.42
CA TYR A 74 -42.02 60.04 1.73
C TYR A 74 -41.05 59.26 2.62
N THR A 75 -40.13 58.55 1.98
CA THR A 75 -38.97 57.91 2.61
C THR A 75 -37.70 58.45 1.96
N ALA A 76 -36.76 58.97 2.77
CA ALA A 76 -35.46 59.43 2.32
C ALA A 76 -34.39 58.35 2.61
N THR A 77 -33.64 57.98 1.58
CA THR A 77 -32.53 57.01 1.68
C THR A 77 -31.22 57.72 1.36
N ILE A 78 -30.29 57.69 2.31
CA ILE A 78 -28.98 58.35 2.28
C ILE A 78 -27.91 57.27 2.11
N SER A 79 -27.12 57.36 1.04
CA SER A 79 -26.08 56.38 0.70
C SER A 79 -24.82 57.07 0.16
N PHE A 80 -23.65 56.60 0.56
CA PHE A 80 -22.37 57.01 -0.02
C PHE A 80 -21.44 55.80 -0.19
N ILE A 81 -20.46 55.88 -1.09
CA ILE A 81 -19.60 54.74 -1.41
C ILE A 81 -18.70 54.43 -0.21
N GLY A 82 -18.78 53.20 0.29
CA GLY A 82 -18.05 52.77 1.50
C GLY A 82 -18.71 53.14 2.82
N TYR A 83 -19.99 53.56 2.82
CA TYR A 83 -20.76 53.91 4.01
C TYR A 83 -22.11 53.20 4.07
N GLU A 84 -22.54 52.83 5.28
CA GLU A 84 -23.83 52.19 5.52
C GLU A 84 -24.99 53.07 5.05
N THR A 85 -25.90 52.47 4.28
CA THR A 85 -27.09 53.18 3.76
C THR A 85 -28.14 53.37 4.87
N ILE A 86 -28.50 54.62 5.16
CA ILE A 86 -29.50 54.98 6.17
C ILE A 86 -30.82 55.41 5.53
N THR A 87 -31.92 54.84 6.01
CA THR A 87 -33.28 55.18 5.57
C THR A 87 -34.05 55.93 6.67
N LYS A 88 -34.83 56.93 6.28
CA LYS A 88 -35.76 57.71 7.12
C LYS A 88 -37.15 57.69 6.51
N THR A 89 -38.07 56.94 7.13
CA THR A 89 -39.46 56.79 6.71
C THR A 89 -40.35 57.93 7.23
N ASP A 90 -41.64 57.91 6.86
CA ASP A 90 -42.72 58.69 7.49
C ASP A 90 -42.55 60.22 7.40
N LEU A 91 -41.91 60.69 6.32
CA LEU A 91 -41.67 62.11 6.07
C LEU A 91 -42.91 62.75 5.42
N VAL A 92 -43.84 63.24 6.25
CA VAL A 92 -45.13 63.79 5.81
C VAL A 92 -45.03 65.30 5.51
N LEU A 93 -45.23 65.67 4.25
CA LEU A 93 -45.49 67.04 3.78
C LEU A 93 -46.99 67.22 3.55
N ASP A 94 -47.65 68.10 4.31
CA ASP A 94 -49.12 68.26 4.34
C ASP A 94 -49.60 69.66 3.91
N GLY A 95 -48.69 70.53 3.44
CA GLY A 95 -48.96 71.92 3.11
C GLY A 95 -49.03 72.87 4.32
N ARG A 96 -49.11 72.35 5.55
CA ARG A 96 -48.90 73.12 6.80
C ARG A 96 -47.43 73.08 7.20
N ARG A 97 -46.74 71.97 6.93
CA ARG A 97 -45.28 71.81 6.96
C ARG A 97 -44.75 71.86 5.54
N ALA A 98 -44.29 73.04 5.12
CA ALA A 98 -43.58 73.23 3.85
C ALA A 98 -42.09 72.81 3.93
N GLU A 99 -41.56 72.53 5.12
CA GLU A 99 -40.20 72.05 5.33
C GLU A 99 -40.17 70.87 6.31
N ILE A 100 -39.34 69.87 6.00
CA ILE A 100 -38.86 68.87 6.97
C ILE A 100 -37.34 68.99 7.06
N ASN A 101 -36.83 69.26 8.26
CA ASN A 101 -35.41 69.28 8.54
C ASN A 101 -35.01 67.97 9.25
N LEU A 102 -34.19 67.15 8.59
CA LEU A 102 -33.72 65.87 9.09
C LEU A 102 -32.51 65.98 10.05
N GLY A 103 -32.01 67.21 10.28
CA GLY A 103 -30.89 67.48 11.18
C GLY A 103 -29.57 66.93 10.65
N ILE A 104 -28.72 66.48 11.57
CA ILE A 104 -27.44 65.81 11.26
C ILE A 104 -27.67 64.30 11.23
N ILE A 105 -27.54 63.71 10.04
CA ILE A 105 -27.60 62.28 9.77
C ILE A 105 -26.17 61.74 9.85
N LYS A 106 -25.88 60.91 10.86
CA LYS A 106 -24.59 60.24 11.01
C LYS A 106 -24.61 58.90 10.31
N ILE A 107 -23.72 58.69 9.34
CA ILE A 107 -23.48 57.40 8.64
C ILE A 107 -22.12 56.82 9.04
N SER A 108 -22.02 55.49 9.08
CA SER A 108 -20.78 54.77 9.43
C SER A 108 -20.09 54.23 8.19
N GLU A 109 -18.76 54.07 8.21
CA GLU A 109 -18.02 53.32 7.18
C GLU A 109 -18.51 51.87 7.11
N GLU A 110 -18.98 51.41 5.94
CA GLU A 110 -19.38 50.01 5.73
C GLU A 110 -18.14 49.15 5.48
N ALA A 111 -17.84 48.23 6.39
CA ALA A 111 -16.63 47.40 6.36
C ALA A 111 -16.68 46.25 5.34
N THR A 112 -17.08 46.54 4.09
CA THR A 112 -17.11 45.56 3.00
C THR A 112 -15.70 45.19 2.54
N GLN A 113 -15.25 43.98 2.90
CA GLN A 113 -14.10 43.37 2.22
C GLN A 113 -14.43 43.17 0.74
N LEU A 114 -13.88 44.03 -0.11
CA LEU A 114 -13.80 43.79 -1.55
C LEU A 114 -13.02 42.50 -1.80
N ASN A 115 -13.75 41.42 -2.08
CA ASN A 115 -13.15 40.24 -2.69
C ASN A 115 -12.64 40.65 -4.07
N GLU A 116 -11.32 40.72 -4.20
CA GLU A 116 -10.62 40.98 -5.45
C GLU A 116 -11.21 40.09 -6.56
N VAL A 117 -11.75 40.71 -7.61
CA VAL A 117 -12.24 39.98 -8.80
C VAL A 117 -11.02 39.61 -9.65
N VAL A 118 -10.22 38.69 -9.11
CA VAL A 118 -9.17 37.99 -9.85
C VAL A 118 -9.88 37.23 -10.97
N VAL A 119 -9.69 37.70 -12.20
CA VAL A 119 -10.11 36.96 -13.39
C VAL A 119 -9.15 35.78 -13.58
N GLU A 120 -9.24 34.79 -12.69
CA GLU A 120 -8.59 33.49 -12.89
C GLU A 120 -9.15 32.89 -14.18
N ALA A 121 -8.31 32.81 -15.22
CA ALA A 121 -8.67 32.13 -16.45
C ALA A 121 -9.15 30.70 -16.13
N GLN A 122 -10.31 30.32 -16.65
CA GLN A 122 -10.98 29.06 -16.34
C GLN A 122 -10.06 27.88 -16.68
N LYS A 123 -9.40 27.32 -15.65
CA LYS A 123 -8.43 26.23 -15.81
C LYS A 123 -9.11 25.03 -16.45
N ASP A 124 -8.44 24.39 -17.41
CA ASP A 124 -8.94 23.19 -18.09
C ASP A 124 -9.42 22.16 -17.06
N LEU A 125 -10.57 21.52 -17.31
CA LEU A 125 -11.12 20.49 -16.42
C LEU A 125 -10.13 19.32 -16.21
N VAL A 126 -9.29 19.05 -17.20
CA VAL A 126 -8.14 18.16 -17.11
C VAL A 126 -6.87 18.90 -17.56
N GLU A 127 -5.93 19.07 -16.65
CA GLU A 127 -4.56 19.53 -16.90
C GLU A 127 -3.62 18.32 -16.87
N GLU A 128 -2.74 18.20 -17.87
CA GLU A 128 -1.79 17.09 -17.93
C GLU A 128 -0.37 17.56 -17.64
N ARG A 129 0.27 16.95 -16.64
CA ARG A 129 1.67 17.18 -16.25
C ARG A 129 2.54 15.94 -16.53
N VAL A 130 3.84 16.14 -16.41
CA VAL A 130 4.86 15.14 -16.74
C VAL A 130 4.79 13.86 -15.90
N ASP A 131 4.50 13.95 -14.60
CA ASP A 131 4.36 12.79 -13.72
C ASP A 131 2.89 12.42 -13.41
N ARG A 132 1.93 13.32 -13.67
CA ARG A 132 0.52 13.15 -13.26
C ARG A 132 -0.52 13.77 -14.18
N THR A 133 -1.70 13.18 -14.24
CA THR A 133 -2.93 13.82 -14.77
C THR A 133 -3.61 14.57 -13.63
N ILE A 134 -4.04 15.81 -13.83
CA ILE A 134 -4.75 16.63 -12.82
C ILE A 134 -6.16 16.94 -13.32
N TYR A 135 -7.16 16.48 -12.59
CA TYR A 135 -8.55 16.87 -12.78
C TYR A 135 -8.90 18.05 -11.86
N ASN A 136 -9.25 19.19 -12.45
CA ASN A 136 -9.56 20.43 -11.73
C ASN A 136 -11.01 20.44 -11.22
N ALA A 137 -11.27 19.61 -10.20
CA ALA A 137 -12.59 19.42 -9.60
C ALA A 137 -13.30 20.73 -9.20
N GLU A 138 -12.54 21.76 -8.79
CA GLU A 138 -13.12 23.06 -8.45
C GLU A 138 -13.89 23.74 -9.59
N ASN A 139 -13.58 23.39 -10.84
CA ASN A 139 -14.21 23.91 -12.05
C ASN A 139 -15.34 23.03 -12.59
N ASP A 140 -15.54 21.80 -12.08
CA ASP A 140 -16.70 20.97 -12.49
C ASP A 140 -17.95 21.35 -11.69
N VAL A 141 -18.72 22.30 -12.23
CA VAL A 141 -20.00 22.75 -11.66
C VAL A 141 -20.97 21.58 -11.43
N THR A 142 -20.85 20.49 -12.18
CA THR A 142 -21.76 19.33 -12.10
C THR A 142 -21.34 18.26 -11.07
N THR A 143 -20.25 18.49 -10.31
CA THR A 143 -19.90 17.71 -9.10
C THR A 143 -20.47 18.29 -7.80
N ARG A 144 -20.93 19.55 -7.83
CA ARG A 144 -21.38 20.30 -6.64
C ARG A 144 -22.53 19.57 -5.94
N GLY A 145 -22.41 19.37 -4.63
CA GLY A 145 -23.38 18.62 -3.81
C GLY A 145 -23.14 17.10 -3.74
N GLY A 146 -22.11 16.58 -4.43
CA GLY A 146 -21.60 15.22 -4.24
C GLY A 146 -20.52 15.12 -3.14
N ASP A 147 -19.96 13.91 -3.02
CA ASP A 147 -18.73 13.65 -2.25
C ASP A 147 -17.56 13.30 -3.19
N ALA A 148 -16.39 12.96 -2.65
CA ALA A 148 -15.21 12.65 -3.44
C ALA A 148 -15.41 11.44 -4.35
N THR A 149 -16.29 10.49 -4.04
CA THR A 149 -16.56 9.36 -4.94
C THR A 149 -17.21 9.86 -6.24
N GLU A 150 -18.11 10.85 -6.17
CA GLU A 150 -18.74 11.47 -7.35
C GLU A 150 -17.77 12.34 -8.16
N VAL A 151 -16.74 12.89 -7.53
CA VAL A 151 -15.61 13.56 -8.22
C VAL A 151 -14.73 12.52 -8.91
N LEU A 152 -14.30 11.49 -8.19
CA LEU A 152 -13.36 10.47 -8.67
C LEU A 152 -13.91 9.64 -9.83
N LYS A 153 -15.24 9.45 -9.93
CA LYS A 153 -15.91 8.85 -11.10
C LYS A 153 -15.64 9.58 -12.43
N ARG A 154 -15.20 10.84 -12.40
CA ARG A 154 -14.94 11.69 -13.58
C ARG A 154 -13.45 11.91 -13.86
N VAL A 155 -12.57 11.51 -12.94
CA VAL A 155 -11.13 11.70 -13.06
C VAL A 155 -10.58 10.67 -14.06
N PRO A 156 -9.74 11.09 -15.03
CA PRO A 156 -9.10 10.18 -15.98
C PRO A 156 -8.40 8.98 -15.31
N MET A 157 -8.43 7.83 -15.98
CA MET A 157 -7.85 6.56 -15.55
C MET A 157 -8.42 5.96 -14.24
N LEU A 158 -9.34 6.63 -13.55
CA LEU A 158 -10.00 6.11 -12.36
C LEU A 158 -11.34 5.45 -12.72
N SER A 159 -11.69 4.39 -11.98
CA SER A 159 -13.07 3.97 -11.79
C SER A 159 -13.43 3.96 -10.30
N VAL A 160 -14.73 4.10 -10.00
CA VAL A 160 -15.28 3.99 -8.64
C VAL A 160 -16.55 3.16 -8.69
N ASP A 161 -16.69 2.19 -7.78
CA ASP A 161 -17.92 1.39 -7.67
C ASP A 161 -19.05 2.13 -6.91
N LEU A 162 -20.22 1.49 -6.76
CA LEU A 162 -21.31 2.09 -5.95
C LEU A 162 -20.90 2.25 -4.49
N ASP A 163 -20.19 1.27 -3.94
CA ASP A 163 -19.78 1.21 -2.52
C ASP A 163 -18.59 2.13 -2.20
N GLY A 164 -18.05 2.82 -3.21
CA GLY A 164 -17.08 3.92 -3.12
C GLY A 164 -15.63 3.49 -3.31
N ASN A 165 -15.35 2.22 -3.58
CA ASN A 165 -13.97 1.74 -3.77
C ASN A 165 -13.43 2.26 -5.11
N VAL A 166 -12.16 2.67 -5.13
CA VAL A 166 -11.51 3.32 -6.28
C VAL A 166 -10.43 2.41 -6.86
N SER A 167 -10.22 2.43 -8.18
CA SER A 167 -9.14 1.65 -8.81
C SER A 167 -8.40 2.39 -9.94
N MET A 168 -7.07 2.42 -9.84
CA MET A 168 -6.08 2.96 -10.80
C MET A 168 -5.93 2.11 -12.06
N ARG A 169 -6.44 2.53 -13.23
CA ARG A 169 -6.49 1.69 -14.45
C ARG A 169 -7.10 0.31 -14.13
N GLY A 170 -8.09 0.27 -13.23
CA GLY A 170 -8.72 -0.97 -12.76
C GLY A 170 -7.91 -1.82 -11.77
N SER A 171 -6.81 -1.32 -11.20
CA SER A 171 -6.09 -1.94 -10.08
C SER A 171 -6.46 -1.27 -8.76
N SER A 172 -6.81 -2.08 -7.76
CA SER A 172 -7.04 -1.64 -6.37
C SER A 172 -5.74 -1.46 -5.58
N ASN A 173 -4.57 -1.86 -6.11
CA ASN A 173 -3.27 -1.50 -5.52
C ASN A 173 -2.88 -0.07 -5.92
N ILE A 174 -3.53 0.91 -5.27
CA ILE A 174 -3.27 2.34 -5.45
C ILE A 174 -3.02 3.03 -4.13
N MET A 175 -2.03 3.91 -4.11
CA MET A 175 -1.76 4.78 -2.97
C MET A 175 -2.67 6.01 -3.07
N VAL A 176 -3.55 6.27 -2.09
CA VAL A 176 -4.42 7.45 -2.11
C VAL A 176 -3.99 8.46 -1.06
N LEU A 177 -3.50 9.59 -1.55
CA LEU A 177 -3.02 10.74 -0.80
C LEU A 177 -4.11 11.81 -0.66
N ILE A 178 -4.06 12.56 0.43
CA ILE A 178 -4.76 13.83 0.59
C ILE A 178 -3.70 14.91 0.81
N ASN A 179 -3.70 15.97 0.00
CA ASN A 179 -2.74 17.07 0.04
C ASN A 179 -1.26 16.63 0.01
N ASN A 180 -0.91 15.66 -0.84
CA ASN A 180 0.40 15.00 -0.98
C ASN A 180 0.81 14.08 0.17
N LYS A 181 -0.14 13.55 0.96
CA LYS A 181 0.18 12.68 2.10
C LYS A 181 -0.79 11.49 2.29
N PRO A 182 -0.29 10.28 2.65
CA PRO A 182 -1.17 9.19 3.10
C PRO A 182 -1.91 9.55 4.39
N SER A 183 -3.25 9.51 4.37
CA SER A 183 -4.07 9.87 5.54
C SER A 183 -4.49 8.63 6.33
N THR A 184 -4.42 8.73 7.67
CA THR A 184 -4.93 7.74 8.63
C THR A 184 -6.44 7.49 8.53
N ILE A 185 -7.18 8.40 7.90
CA ILE A 185 -8.61 8.22 7.56
C ILE A 185 -8.73 7.26 6.35
N MET A 186 -7.85 7.42 5.36
CA MET A 186 -7.83 6.64 4.11
C MET A 186 -7.24 5.24 4.30
N ALA A 187 -6.32 5.06 5.26
CA ALA A 187 -5.71 3.77 5.62
C ALA A 187 -6.73 2.72 6.10
N ASN A 188 -7.88 3.18 6.60
CA ASN A 188 -8.94 2.35 7.16
C ASN A 188 -9.90 1.82 6.09
N SER A 189 -10.40 2.75 5.27
CA SER A 189 -11.27 2.48 4.13
C SER A 189 -11.19 3.68 3.20
N VAL A 190 -10.52 3.49 2.05
CA VAL A 190 -10.46 4.50 0.99
C VAL A 190 -11.88 4.93 0.61
N ALA A 191 -12.79 3.98 0.42
CA ALA A 191 -14.17 4.26 0.05
C ALA A 191 -14.90 5.17 1.06
N ASP A 192 -14.84 4.85 2.35
CA ASP A 192 -15.58 5.61 3.36
C ASP A 192 -14.95 6.97 3.65
N ALA A 193 -13.63 7.05 3.63
CA ALA A 193 -12.90 8.30 3.75
C ALA A 193 -13.27 9.28 2.62
N LEU A 194 -13.42 8.79 1.39
CA LEU A 194 -13.85 9.58 0.23
C LEU A 194 -15.31 10.05 0.35
N LYS A 195 -16.22 9.18 0.80
CA LYS A 195 -17.61 9.56 1.13
C LYS A 195 -17.73 10.66 2.20
N GLN A 196 -16.66 10.94 2.95
CA GLN A 196 -16.59 11.98 3.99
C GLN A 196 -16.00 13.31 3.51
N ILE A 197 -15.42 13.36 2.30
CA ILE A 197 -14.89 14.59 1.68
C ILE A 197 -15.96 15.12 0.70
N PRO A 198 -16.60 16.28 0.94
CA PRO A 198 -17.53 16.92 0.02
C PRO A 198 -16.84 17.36 -1.28
N ALA A 199 -17.51 17.16 -2.41
CA ALA A 199 -16.98 17.48 -3.74
C ALA A 199 -16.60 18.96 -3.90
N ASP A 200 -17.39 19.88 -3.33
CA ASP A 200 -17.16 21.32 -3.39
C ASP A 200 -15.88 21.76 -2.65
N GLN A 201 -15.39 20.95 -1.70
CA GLN A 201 -14.15 21.19 -0.96
C GLN A 201 -12.91 20.55 -1.61
N ILE A 202 -13.07 19.79 -2.70
CA ILE A 202 -11.93 19.33 -3.50
C ILE A 202 -11.50 20.47 -4.43
N LYS A 203 -10.19 20.72 -4.47
CA LYS A 203 -9.56 21.63 -5.42
C LYS A 203 -9.24 20.89 -6.71
N THR A 204 -8.40 19.86 -6.59
CA THR A 204 -7.99 18.99 -7.70
C THR A 204 -7.88 17.55 -7.24
N VAL A 205 -7.95 16.62 -8.19
CA VAL A 205 -7.46 15.24 -8.00
C VAL A 205 -6.33 15.02 -8.99
N GLU A 206 -5.18 14.56 -8.52
CA GLU A 206 -4.05 14.18 -9.35
C GLU A 206 -3.92 12.65 -9.43
N VAL A 207 -3.43 12.14 -10.55
CA VAL A 207 -3.27 10.72 -10.86
C VAL A 207 -1.88 10.49 -11.43
N ILE A 208 -0.98 9.95 -10.60
CA ILE A 208 0.42 9.65 -10.93
C ILE A 208 0.49 8.17 -11.35
N THR A 209 0.74 7.89 -12.64
CA THR A 209 0.92 6.50 -13.12
C THR A 209 2.38 6.10 -13.31
N SER A 210 3.26 7.09 -13.40
CA SER A 210 4.71 6.91 -13.60
C SER A 210 5.43 7.61 -12.44
N PRO A 211 5.54 6.97 -11.25
CA PRO A 211 6.18 7.58 -10.10
C PRO A 211 7.65 7.94 -10.38
N SER A 212 8.11 9.03 -9.77
CA SER A 212 9.52 9.45 -9.75
C SER A 212 10.26 8.81 -8.57
N ALA A 213 11.60 8.74 -8.66
CA ALA A 213 12.55 8.17 -7.69
C ALA A 213 12.43 8.57 -6.18
N LYS A 214 11.50 9.46 -5.82
CA LYS A 214 11.06 9.76 -4.45
C LYS A 214 10.15 8.68 -3.86
N TYR A 215 9.38 8.00 -4.70
CA TYR A 215 8.67 6.80 -4.31
C TYR A 215 9.61 5.60 -4.51
N ASP A 216 9.34 4.54 -3.77
CA ASP A 216 10.06 3.28 -3.92
C ASP A 216 9.85 2.70 -5.33
N ALA A 217 10.81 1.88 -5.75
CA ALA A 217 10.99 1.47 -7.13
C ALA A 217 10.06 0.32 -7.56
N GLU A 218 9.38 -0.33 -6.61
CA GLU A 218 8.92 -1.71 -6.79
C GLU A 218 7.40 -1.78 -7.10
N GLY A 219 6.54 -1.23 -6.23
CA GLY A 219 5.55 -0.25 -6.66
C GLY A 219 4.04 -0.53 -6.57
N SER A 220 3.31 0.59 -6.46
CA SER A 220 1.86 0.69 -6.72
C SER A 220 1.52 0.71 -8.22
N ALA A 221 0.25 0.44 -8.56
CA ALA A 221 -0.29 0.65 -9.92
C ALA A 221 -0.50 2.15 -10.25
N GLY A 222 -0.35 3.01 -9.25
CA GLY A 222 -0.36 4.46 -9.35
C GLY A 222 -0.80 5.12 -8.05
N ILE A 223 -0.63 6.44 -8.00
CA ILE A 223 -0.91 7.25 -6.81
C ILE A 223 -2.00 8.27 -7.15
N ILE A 224 -3.11 8.25 -6.42
CA ILE A 224 -4.13 9.29 -6.46
C ILE A 224 -3.77 10.35 -5.41
N ASN A 225 -3.92 11.63 -5.70
CA ASN A 225 -3.66 12.71 -4.77
C ASN A 225 -4.77 13.76 -4.77
N ILE A 226 -5.54 13.83 -3.68
CA ILE A 226 -6.70 14.72 -3.57
C ILE A 226 -6.28 16.00 -2.87
N ILE A 227 -6.18 17.09 -3.62
CA ILE A 227 -5.88 18.42 -3.07
C ILE A 227 -7.21 19.08 -2.67
N THR A 228 -7.32 19.54 -1.44
CA THR A 228 -8.53 20.18 -0.89
C THR A 228 -8.41 21.70 -0.84
N LYS A 229 -9.52 22.43 -0.98
CA LYS A 229 -9.59 23.89 -0.81
C LYS A 229 -9.39 24.31 0.65
N LYS A 230 -9.98 23.55 1.57
CA LYS A 230 -9.81 23.64 3.02
C LYS A 230 -9.31 22.29 3.54
N ASN A 231 -8.35 22.27 4.46
CA ASN A 231 -7.64 21.03 4.80
C ASN A 231 -8.14 20.34 6.09
N THR A 232 -9.14 20.91 6.77
CA THR A 232 -9.63 20.47 8.09
C THR A 232 -11.11 20.09 8.03
N LEU A 233 -11.37 18.78 8.01
CA LEU A 233 -12.67 18.18 8.32
C LEU A 233 -12.80 18.06 9.85
N GLU A 234 -13.74 18.75 10.47
CA GLU A 234 -14.05 18.62 11.90
C GLU A 234 -15.42 17.98 12.13
N GLY A 235 -15.61 17.32 13.29
CA GLY A 235 -16.84 16.62 13.65
C GLY A 235 -16.62 15.15 13.96
N LEU A 236 -17.70 14.38 13.89
CA LEU A 236 -17.75 12.95 14.17
C LEU A 236 -18.50 12.23 13.05
N THR A 237 -17.93 11.14 12.55
CA THR A 237 -18.56 10.19 11.64
C THR A 237 -18.35 8.76 12.16
N LEU A 238 -19.33 7.90 11.92
CA LEU A 238 -19.21 6.46 12.13
C LEU A 238 -19.99 5.72 11.05
N ASN A 239 -19.29 4.93 10.25
CA ASN A 239 -19.88 4.02 9.27
C ASN A 239 -19.87 2.59 9.83
N ILE A 240 -20.96 1.86 9.60
CA ILE A 240 -21.14 0.46 9.98
C ILE A 240 -21.61 -0.29 8.73
N ASP A 241 -20.89 -1.34 8.33
CA ASP A 241 -21.07 -2.03 7.06
C ASP A 241 -21.20 -3.54 7.29
N ALA A 242 -22.43 -4.06 7.27
CA ALA A 242 -22.74 -5.46 7.50
C ALA A 242 -23.09 -6.16 6.18
N GLY A 243 -22.50 -7.32 5.91
CA GLY A 243 -22.81 -8.13 4.73
C GLY A 243 -22.97 -9.60 5.06
N ALA A 244 -23.91 -10.27 4.39
CA ALA A 244 -24.15 -11.71 4.51
C ALA A 244 -24.52 -12.30 3.15
N GLY A 245 -23.92 -13.43 2.79
CA GLY A 245 -24.15 -14.10 1.52
C GLY A 245 -23.69 -15.55 1.51
N LEU A 246 -23.98 -16.28 0.44
CA LEU A 246 -23.81 -17.74 0.25
C LEU A 246 -22.35 -18.27 0.36
N ARG A 247 -21.40 -17.43 0.73
CA ARG A 247 -19.96 -17.73 0.83
C ARG A 247 -19.27 -17.11 2.05
N GLY A 248 -19.97 -16.23 2.77
CA GLY A 248 -19.37 -15.49 3.86
C GLY A 248 -20.18 -14.31 4.36
N SER A 249 -19.71 -13.73 5.45
CA SER A 249 -20.22 -12.51 6.05
C SER A 249 -19.09 -11.49 6.27
N ASN A 250 -19.45 -10.24 6.49
CA ASN A 250 -18.53 -9.18 6.91
C ASN A 250 -19.21 -8.22 7.88
N LEU A 251 -18.40 -7.60 8.72
CA LEU A 251 -18.76 -6.46 9.57
C LEU A 251 -17.62 -5.44 9.50
N GLY A 252 -17.88 -4.26 8.97
CA GLY A 252 -16.98 -3.11 8.94
C GLY A 252 -17.41 -2.05 9.95
N LEU A 253 -16.42 -1.33 10.51
CA LEU A 253 -16.58 -0.24 11.45
C LEU A 253 -15.55 0.85 11.12
N ASN A 254 -16.00 1.97 10.53
CA ASN A 254 -15.11 3.06 10.09
C ASN A 254 -15.57 4.40 10.66
N GLY A 255 -15.02 4.78 11.81
CA GLY A 255 -15.29 6.05 12.50
C GLY A 255 -14.12 7.02 12.47
N ASN A 256 -14.44 8.32 12.43
CA ASN A 256 -13.44 9.39 12.48
C ASN A 256 -13.96 10.53 13.37
N TYR A 257 -13.07 11.11 14.17
CA TYR A 257 -13.37 12.23 15.05
C TYR A 257 -12.24 13.27 14.98
N ARG A 258 -12.57 14.52 14.67
CA ARG A 258 -11.60 15.63 14.71
C ARG A 258 -12.21 16.85 15.39
N ARG A 259 -11.41 17.48 16.26
CA ARG A 259 -11.73 18.77 16.88
C ARG A 259 -10.47 19.64 17.01
N GLY A 260 -10.51 20.84 16.42
CA GLY A 260 -9.44 21.83 16.43
C GLY A 260 -8.12 21.32 15.83
N LYS A 261 -7.19 20.90 16.71
CA LYS A 261 -5.85 20.45 16.33
C LYS A 261 -5.70 18.93 16.30
N MET A 262 -6.64 18.17 16.86
CA MET A 262 -6.49 16.72 17.07
C MET A 262 -7.50 15.96 16.23
N GLY A 263 -7.02 14.98 15.47
CA GLY A 263 -7.81 13.98 14.77
C GLY A 263 -7.53 12.58 15.31
N PHE A 264 -8.57 11.75 15.24
CA PHE A 264 -8.53 10.33 15.54
C PHE A 264 -9.33 9.58 14.46
N SER A 265 -8.80 8.44 14.01
CA SER A 265 -9.52 7.49 13.18
C SER A 265 -9.57 6.12 13.88
N LEU A 266 -10.70 5.44 13.77
CA LEU A 266 -10.87 4.04 14.17
C LEU A 266 -11.48 3.31 12.98
N GLY A 267 -10.74 2.39 12.41
CA GLY A 267 -11.17 1.60 11.26
C GLY A 267 -11.06 0.12 11.53
N GLY A 268 -11.83 -0.65 10.77
CA GLY A 268 -11.59 -2.07 10.66
C GLY A 268 -12.72 -2.85 10.05
N PHE A 269 -12.42 -4.12 9.78
CA PHE A 269 -13.40 -5.11 9.35
C PHE A 269 -13.07 -6.48 9.95
N GLY A 270 -14.12 -7.26 10.20
CA GLY A 270 -14.06 -8.71 10.26
C GLY A 270 -14.76 -9.30 9.03
N ARG A 271 -14.24 -10.40 8.49
CA ARG A 271 -14.92 -11.21 7.47
C ARG A 271 -14.78 -12.69 7.80
N ALA A 272 -15.86 -13.44 7.65
CA ALA A 272 -15.84 -14.90 7.66
C ALA A 272 -16.16 -15.41 6.26
N ASN A 273 -15.42 -16.39 5.76
CA ASN A 273 -15.75 -17.14 4.55
C ASN A 273 -15.94 -18.63 4.87
N TYR A 274 -16.85 -19.28 4.16
CA TYR A 274 -17.25 -20.65 4.44
C TYR A 274 -17.33 -21.50 3.17
N ASN A 275 -17.46 -22.82 3.40
CA ASN A 275 -17.17 -23.93 2.49
C ASN A 275 -17.53 -23.71 1.00
N VAL A 276 -16.54 -23.22 0.25
CA VAL A 276 -16.55 -23.25 -1.22
C VAL A 276 -15.98 -24.60 -1.67
N ARG A 277 -16.86 -25.54 -2.05
CA ARG A 277 -16.46 -26.80 -2.69
C ARG A 277 -15.86 -26.53 -4.08
N GLY A 278 -14.67 -27.05 -4.31
CA GLY A 278 -14.00 -27.14 -5.60
C GLY A 278 -13.42 -28.54 -5.80
N ALA A 279 -12.77 -28.76 -6.93
CA ALA A 279 -12.08 -30.02 -7.24
C ALA A 279 -10.69 -29.74 -7.86
N PHE A 280 -9.79 -30.68 -7.69
CA PHE A 280 -8.47 -30.71 -8.31
C PHE A 280 -8.29 -32.00 -9.10
N GLU A 281 -7.65 -31.91 -10.25
CA GLU A 281 -7.17 -33.06 -11.02
C GLU A 281 -5.80 -32.72 -11.63
N ASN A 282 -4.89 -33.68 -11.63
CA ASN A 282 -3.55 -33.58 -12.21
C ASN A 282 -3.22 -34.89 -12.96
N GLN A 283 -2.95 -34.78 -14.25
CA GLN A 283 -2.42 -35.85 -15.08
C GLN A 283 -0.99 -35.49 -15.49
N GLN A 284 -0.05 -36.39 -15.27
CA GLN A 284 1.36 -36.08 -15.43
C GLN A 284 2.11 -37.26 -16.04
N PHE A 285 2.89 -36.99 -17.08
CA PHE A 285 3.87 -37.91 -17.63
C PHE A 285 5.27 -37.34 -17.38
N THR A 286 6.18 -38.18 -16.91
CA THR A 286 7.58 -37.82 -16.63
C THR A 286 8.53 -38.87 -17.19
N THR A 287 9.52 -38.42 -17.96
CA THR A 287 10.66 -39.24 -18.43
C THR A 287 11.91 -38.84 -17.66
N THR A 288 12.75 -39.81 -17.32
CA THR A 288 14.14 -39.62 -16.85
C THR A 288 15.05 -40.57 -17.63
N GLN A 289 16.37 -40.46 -17.50
CA GLN A 289 17.31 -41.41 -18.14
C GLN A 289 17.08 -42.89 -17.75
N THR A 290 16.37 -43.16 -16.66
CA THR A 290 16.22 -44.52 -16.07
C THR A 290 14.78 -44.99 -15.92
N SER A 291 13.77 -44.14 -16.16
CA SER A 291 12.36 -44.50 -15.97
C SER A 291 11.40 -43.55 -16.70
N GLU A 292 10.27 -44.08 -17.14
CA GLU A 292 9.08 -43.31 -17.52
C GLU A 292 7.96 -43.62 -16.54
N THR A 293 7.29 -42.58 -16.02
CA THR A 293 6.12 -42.77 -15.15
C THR A 293 4.96 -41.88 -15.56
N TYR A 294 3.76 -42.42 -15.44
CA TYR A 294 2.50 -41.68 -15.51
C TYR A 294 1.93 -41.57 -14.09
N SER A 295 1.37 -40.42 -13.72
CA SER A 295 0.63 -40.27 -12.48
C SER A 295 -0.68 -39.52 -12.65
N TYR A 296 -1.63 -39.92 -11.81
CA TYR A 296 -2.94 -39.31 -11.68
C TYR A 296 -3.13 -38.87 -10.22
N GLN A 297 -3.55 -37.63 -10.02
CA GLN A 297 -4.09 -37.17 -8.75
C GLN A 297 -5.47 -36.56 -8.94
N SER A 298 -6.35 -36.78 -7.97
CA SER A 298 -7.61 -36.03 -7.85
C SER A 298 -7.98 -35.83 -6.39
N GLY A 299 -8.81 -34.83 -6.09
CA GLY A 299 -9.29 -34.58 -4.73
C GLY A 299 -10.32 -33.45 -4.64
N GLN A 300 -11.05 -33.41 -3.53
CA GLN A 300 -12.07 -32.37 -3.27
C GLN A 300 -11.49 -31.27 -2.40
N ASN A 301 -11.60 -30.02 -2.84
CA ASN A 301 -11.06 -28.86 -2.12
C ASN A 301 -12.19 -28.12 -1.41
N ARG A 302 -11.99 -27.72 -0.15
CA ARG A 302 -12.88 -26.81 0.57
C ARG A 302 -12.11 -25.84 1.45
N ASN A 303 -12.59 -24.61 1.54
CA ASN A 303 -11.95 -23.52 2.29
C ASN A 303 -12.93 -22.84 3.24
N GLN A 304 -12.46 -22.50 4.43
CA GLN A 304 -13.14 -21.66 5.41
C GLN A 304 -12.12 -20.74 6.11
N GLY A 305 -12.56 -19.63 6.68
CA GLY A 305 -11.66 -18.77 7.43
C GLY A 305 -12.30 -17.54 8.04
N LEU A 306 -11.60 -16.99 9.04
CA LEU A 306 -11.87 -15.71 9.67
C LEU A 306 -10.68 -14.79 9.42
N PHE A 307 -10.95 -13.58 8.93
CA PHE A 307 -9.94 -12.54 8.76
C PHE A 307 -10.45 -11.27 9.44
N GLY A 308 -9.54 -10.53 10.06
CA GLY A 308 -9.84 -9.24 10.65
C GLY A 308 -8.70 -8.27 10.43
N ASN A 309 -9.01 -6.98 10.33
CA ASN A 309 -8.00 -5.93 10.38
C ASN A 309 -8.62 -4.70 11.03
N TYR A 310 -7.90 -4.10 11.97
CA TYR A 310 -8.29 -2.90 12.69
C TYR A 310 -7.15 -1.89 12.66
N ASN A 311 -7.45 -0.61 12.64
CA ASN A 311 -6.47 0.47 12.73
C ASN A 311 -6.98 1.58 13.63
N LEU A 312 -6.11 2.07 14.50
CA LEU A 312 -6.29 3.30 15.25
C LEU A 312 -5.28 4.32 14.74
N GLY A 313 -5.77 5.43 14.20
CA GLY A 313 -4.98 6.57 13.77
C GLY A 313 -5.15 7.77 14.69
N TRP A 314 -4.09 8.55 14.83
CA TRP A 314 -4.05 9.83 15.54
C TRP A 314 -3.25 10.84 14.72
N ASP A 315 -3.72 12.09 14.66
CA ASP A 315 -2.95 13.19 14.08
C ASP A 315 -3.11 14.48 14.88
N TYR A 316 -2.03 15.28 14.94
CA TYR A 316 -1.95 16.46 15.78
C TYR A 316 -1.19 17.63 15.13
N ASP A 317 -1.91 18.74 14.95
CA ASP A 317 -1.40 19.98 14.40
C ASP A 317 -0.75 20.88 15.46
N VAL A 318 0.51 20.58 15.79
CA VAL A 318 1.33 21.34 16.75
C VAL A 318 1.22 22.86 16.49
N ASN A 319 1.42 23.31 15.25
CA ASN A 319 1.22 24.71 14.84
C ASN A 319 1.01 24.87 13.31
N LYS A 320 0.93 26.11 12.81
CA LYS A 320 0.75 26.40 11.37
C LYS A 320 1.85 25.85 10.44
N LYS A 321 3.01 25.42 10.95
CA LYS A 321 4.14 24.85 10.18
C LYS A 321 4.38 23.37 10.49
N ASN A 322 4.12 22.92 11.71
CA ASN A 322 4.47 21.58 12.20
C ASN A 322 3.22 20.72 12.47
N SER A 323 3.17 19.51 11.92
CA SER A 323 2.13 18.50 12.16
C SER A 323 2.74 17.13 12.47
N LEU A 324 2.09 16.37 13.35
CA LEU A 324 2.43 14.99 13.73
C LEU A 324 1.31 14.03 13.35
N ALA A 325 1.63 12.77 13.13
CA ALA A 325 0.65 11.69 13.11
C ALA A 325 1.28 10.36 13.56
N ALA A 326 0.44 9.46 14.06
CA ALA A 326 0.76 8.06 14.26
C ALA A 326 -0.44 7.18 13.87
N SER A 327 -0.20 5.91 13.59
CA SER A 327 -1.27 4.91 13.59
C SER A 327 -0.74 3.53 13.96
N VAL A 328 -1.60 2.72 14.55
CA VAL A 328 -1.33 1.30 14.82
C VAL A 328 -2.40 0.48 14.10
N ARG A 329 -1.96 -0.40 13.20
CA ARG A 329 -2.77 -1.40 12.52
C ARG A 329 -2.53 -2.76 13.18
N PHE A 330 -3.57 -3.54 13.36
CA PHE A 330 -3.50 -4.94 13.81
C PHE A 330 -4.40 -5.80 12.93
N GLY A 331 -3.85 -6.87 12.35
CA GLY A 331 -4.56 -7.83 11.51
C GLY A 331 -4.44 -9.25 12.02
N VAL A 332 -5.49 -10.02 11.76
CA VAL A 332 -5.60 -11.45 12.06
C VAL A 332 -6.10 -12.20 10.83
N ARG A 333 -5.56 -13.38 10.60
CA ARG A 333 -5.92 -14.33 9.56
C ARG A 333 -5.93 -15.71 10.20
N ASN A 334 -7.03 -16.42 10.05
CA ASN A 334 -7.16 -17.84 10.33
C ASN A 334 -7.90 -18.43 9.14
N ASN A 335 -7.16 -19.00 8.18
CA ASN A 335 -7.72 -19.64 7.00
C ASN A 335 -7.37 -21.13 7.00
N GLN A 336 -8.38 -21.98 6.83
CA GLN A 336 -8.23 -23.42 6.77
C GLN A 336 -8.62 -23.92 5.38
N SER A 337 -7.69 -24.61 4.71
CA SER A 337 -7.91 -25.30 3.45
C SER A 337 -7.85 -26.79 3.70
N PHE A 338 -8.90 -27.51 3.31
CA PHE A 338 -8.94 -28.97 3.32
C PHE A 338 -8.93 -29.47 1.87
N GLN A 339 -8.09 -30.47 1.62
CA GLN A 339 -8.14 -31.29 0.42
C GLN A 339 -8.54 -32.70 0.90
N ASP A 340 -9.84 -32.96 0.84
CA ASP A 340 -10.43 -34.23 1.27
C ASP A 340 -10.34 -35.26 0.12
N ASN A 341 -10.06 -36.51 0.45
CA ASN A 341 -9.93 -37.62 -0.52
C ASN A 341 -8.92 -37.33 -1.66
N LEU A 342 -7.71 -36.87 -1.32
CA LEU A 342 -6.58 -36.78 -2.24
C LEU A 342 -6.12 -38.20 -2.61
N ILE A 343 -6.53 -38.67 -3.78
CA ILE A 343 -6.01 -39.88 -4.42
C ILE A 343 -4.74 -39.51 -5.18
N SER A 344 -3.71 -40.35 -5.08
CA SER A 344 -2.47 -40.25 -5.86
C SER A 344 -2.05 -41.64 -6.34
N GLN A 345 -2.00 -41.83 -7.65
CA GLN A 345 -1.62 -43.07 -8.30
C GLN A 345 -0.38 -42.84 -9.19
N ILE A 346 0.58 -43.76 -9.16
CA ILE A 346 1.77 -43.75 -10.02
C ILE A 346 1.86 -45.08 -10.75
N TYR A 347 2.02 -45.00 -12.06
CA TYR A 347 2.17 -46.11 -12.99
C TYR A 347 3.56 -46.05 -13.64
N ARG A 348 4.20 -47.20 -13.84
CA ARG A 348 5.46 -47.34 -14.59
C ARG A 348 5.26 -48.49 -15.59
N ASN A 349 5.44 -48.22 -16.88
CA ASN A 349 5.14 -49.17 -17.96
C ASN A 349 3.72 -49.77 -17.83
N ASP A 350 2.72 -48.89 -17.64
CA ASP A 350 1.29 -49.19 -17.36
C ASP A 350 0.97 -50.04 -16.11
N VAL A 351 1.98 -50.49 -15.36
CA VAL A 351 1.79 -51.18 -14.07
C VAL A 351 1.66 -50.14 -12.94
N LEU A 352 0.60 -50.24 -12.14
CA LEU A 352 0.42 -49.43 -10.92
C LEU A 352 1.47 -49.82 -9.87
N ILE A 353 2.37 -48.89 -9.54
CA ILE A 353 3.47 -49.08 -8.57
C ILE A 353 3.26 -48.33 -7.25
N SER A 354 2.31 -47.39 -7.21
CA SER A 354 1.94 -46.69 -5.98
C SER A 354 0.49 -46.21 -6.03
N ASN A 355 -0.25 -46.41 -4.93
CA ASN A 355 -1.60 -45.88 -4.72
C ASN A 355 -1.66 -45.32 -3.29
N SER A 356 -2.14 -44.10 -3.12
CA SER A 356 -2.24 -43.44 -1.80
C SER A 356 -3.49 -42.58 -1.72
N LEU A 357 -4.32 -42.82 -0.71
CA LEU A 357 -5.45 -41.98 -0.32
C LEU A 357 -5.04 -41.12 0.89
N ARG A 358 -5.37 -39.83 0.86
CA ARG A 358 -5.01 -38.87 1.92
C ARG A 358 -6.09 -37.83 2.16
N ASP A 359 -6.15 -37.31 3.38
CA ASP A 359 -6.75 -36.00 3.66
C ASP A 359 -5.64 -35.03 4.07
N VAL A 360 -5.67 -33.82 3.52
CA VAL A 360 -4.74 -32.73 3.86
C VAL A 360 -5.52 -31.57 4.46
N ASN A 361 -5.20 -31.16 5.68
CA ASN A 361 -5.70 -29.91 6.27
C ASN A 361 -4.53 -28.94 6.47
N THR A 362 -4.63 -27.73 5.90
CA THR A 362 -3.62 -26.67 5.99
C THR A 362 -4.19 -25.44 6.69
N ASN A 363 -3.58 -25.05 7.83
CA ASN A 363 -3.97 -23.91 8.64
C ASN A 363 -3.02 -22.73 8.38
N ASP A 364 -3.46 -21.77 7.60
CA ASP A 364 -2.75 -20.52 7.31
C ASP A 364 -3.18 -19.45 8.32
N LEU A 365 -2.45 -19.39 9.42
CA LEU A 365 -2.67 -18.48 10.55
C LEU A 365 -1.69 -17.31 10.44
N SER A 366 -2.13 -16.08 10.68
CA SER A 366 -1.21 -14.95 10.71
C SER A 366 -1.74 -13.81 11.56
N ASN A 367 -0.83 -13.13 12.27
CA ASN A 367 -1.07 -11.82 12.84
C ASN A 367 -0.10 -10.80 12.25
N ASN A 368 -0.58 -9.60 11.93
CA ASN A 368 0.29 -8.45 11.64
C ASN A 368 0.03 -7.30 12.60
N MET A 369 1.08 -6.52 12.85
CA MET A 369 1.02 -5.28 13.59
C MET A 369 1.90 -4.26 12.88
N ASP A 370 1.31 -3.18 12.37
CA ASP A 370 2.03 -2.11 11.69
C ASP A 370 1.88 -0.82 12.50
N MET A 371 2.99 -0.32 13.03
CA MET A 371 3.09 0.98 13.68
C MET A 371 3.71 1.98 12.70
N ASN A 372 3.03 3.09 12.48
CA ASN A 372 3.47 4.16 11.60
C ASN A 372 3.52 5.49 12.37
N PHE A 373 4.54 6.31 12.10
CA PHE A 373 4.71 7.66 12.65
C PHE A 373 5.17 8.63 11.54
N THR A 374 4.77 9.89 11.64
CA THR A 374 5.28 10.96 10.77
C THR A 374 5.31 12.31 11.48
N TYR A 375 6.38 13.04 11.25
CA TYR A 375 6.50 14.48 11.44
C TYR A 375 6.55 15.19 10.08
N THR A 376 5.88 16.34 9.96
CA THR A 376 6.00 17.23 8.80
C THR A 376 6.20 18.68 9.21
N ARG A 377 7.15 19.34 8.56
CA ARG A 377 7.42 20.78 8.67
C ARG A 377 7.26 21.45 7.30
N LEU A 378 6.31 22.38 7.19
CA LEU A 378 6.25 23.31 6.06
C LEU A 378 7.03 24.59 6.34
N PHE A 379 7.54 25.20 5.28
CA PHE A 379 8.21 26.50 5.28
C PHE A 379 7.29 27.57 4.66
N ASP A 380 7.71 28.83 4.71
CA ASP A 380 6.89 29.96 4.22
C ASP A 380 6.83 30.04 2.69
N LYS A 381 7.87 29.55 1.98
CA LYS A 381 7.80 29.34 0.53
C LYS A 381 6.78 28.21 0.24
N PRO A 382 5.74 28.43 -0.58
CA PRO A 382 4.80 27.39 -0.94
C PRO A 382 5.49 26.12 -1.49
N GLN A 383 4.88 24.95 -1.30
CA GLN A 383 5.41 23.64 -1.70
C GLN A 383 6.78 23.23 -1.11
N ARG A 384 7.45 24.08 -0.31
CA ARG A 384 8.66 23.73 0.43
C ARG A 384 8.30 22.98 1.71
N GLU A 385 8.72 21.73 1.79
CA GLU A 385 8.31 20.75 2.81
C GLU A 385 9.49 19.87 3.23
N PHE A 386 9.55 19.55 4.51
CA PHE A 386 10.39 18.51 5.08
C PHE A 386 9.52 17.53 5.87
N SER A 387 9.74 16.23 5.71
CA SER A 387 9.06 15.18 6.48
C SER A 387 10.05 14.13 6.97
N VAL A 388 9.84 13.67 8.19
CA VAL A 388 10.46 12.46 8.74
C VAL A 388 9.35 11.46 9.01
N LEU A 389 9.52 10.25 8.54
CA LEU A 389 8.56 9.16 8.67
C LEU A 389 9.28 7.95 9.27
N ALA A 390 8.55 7.18 10.07
CA ALA A 390 9.07 5.94 10.65
C ALA A 390 7.99 4.86 10.65
N MET A 391 8.39 3.61 10.41
CA MET A 391 7.52 2.44 10.49
C MET A 391 8.22 1.31 11.28
N TYR A 392 7.42 0.55 12.01
CA TYR A 392 7.74 -0.80 12.44
C TYR A 392 6.58 -1.70 12.00
N SER A 393 6.86 -2.75 11.23
CA SER A 393 5.90 -3.81 10.93
C SER A 393 6.40 -5.13 11.49
N ARG A 394 5.49 -5.92 12.03
CA ARG A 394 5.72 -7.32 12.38
C ARG A 394 4.62 -8.18 11.80
N ASN A 395 4.99 -9.20 11.02
CA ASN A 395 4.10 -10.26 10.60
C ASN A 395 4.59 -11.60 11.16
N ASN A 396 3.79 -12.22 12.03
CA ASN A 396 3.92 -13.65 12.30
C ASN A 396 3.00 -14.39 11.31
N ARG A 397 3.45 -15.48 10.70
CA ARG A 397 2.64 -16.32 9.84
C ARG A 397 3.01 -17.80 9.98
N ASN A 398 2.02 -18.57 10.42
CA ASN A 398 2.06 -20.02 10.50
C ASN A 398 1.23 -20.64 9.38
N ASN A 399 1.62 -21.83 8.95
CA ASN A 399 1.09 -22.50 7.78
C ASN A 399 1.23 -24.01 8.01
N ASP A 400 0.31 -24.53 8.79
CA ASP A 400 0.48 -25.82 9.47
C ASP A 400 -0.39 -26.86 8.75
N PHE A 401 0.25 -27.71 7.93
CA PHE A 401 -0.39 -28.86 7.32
C PHE A 401 -0.41 -30.06 8.25
N THR A 402 -1.47 -30.86 8.12
CA THR A 402 -1.57 -32.21 8.68
C THR A 402 -2.12 -33.11 7.59
N ASN A 403 -1.37 -34.17 7.28
CA ASN A 403 -1.77 -35.20 6.33
C ASN A 403 -2.20 -36.45 7.11
N THR A 404 -3.43 -36.90 6.92
CA THR A 404 -3.84 -38.26 7.25
C THR A 404 -3.61 -39.11 6.01
N ILE A 405 -2.88 -40.23 6.15
CA ILE A 405 -2.55 -41.15 5.06
C ILE A 405 -3.22 -42.48 5.37
N TYR A 406 -4.09 -42.92 4.48
CA TYR A 406 -4.86 -44.15 4.61
C TYR A 406 -4.18 -45.30 3.85
N ASN A 407 -4.39 -46.52 4.34
CA ASN A 407 -4.24 -47.72 3.53
C ASN A 407 -5.35 -47.70 2.46
N ALA A 408 -5.00 -47.90 1.20
CA ALA A 408 -5.92 -47.71 0.08
C ALA A 408 -6.94 -48.87 -0.10
N ASP A 409 -6.70 -50.01 0.53
CA ASP A 409 -7.53 -51.22 0.42
C ASP A 409 -8.45 -51.43 1.63
N THR A 410 -8.11 -50.83 2.79
CA THR A 410 -8.86 -50.97 4.05
C THR A 410 -9.44 -49.67 4.61
N GLU A 411 -9.09 -48.52 4.04
CA GLU A 411 -9.42 -47.16 4.54
C GLU A 411 -8.93 -46.86 5.98
N GLU A 412 -8.13 -47.74 6.59
CA GLU A 412 -7.52 -47.49 7.91
C GLU A 412 -6.42 -46.44 7.83
N ILE A 413 -6.28 -45.61 8.87
CA ILE A 413 -5.18 -44.64 8.97
C ILE A 413 -3.86 -45.39 9.15
N PHE A 414 -3.04 -45.42 8.09
CA PHE A 414 -1.72 -46.03 8.08
C PHE A 414 -0.66 -45.15 8.75
N GLN A 415 -0.65 -43.85 8.40
CA GLN A 415 0.33 -42.88 8.89
C GLN A 415 -0.30 -41.49 8.97
N ARG A 416 0.21 -40.65 9.87
CA ARG A 416 -0.06 -39.20 9.86
C ARG A 416 1.25 -38.42 9.78
N LEU A 417 1.24 -37.32 9.04
CA LEU A 417 2.31 -36.33 9.00
C LEU A 417 1.76 -34.99 9.48
N LYS A 418 2.60 -34.14 10.07
CA LYS A 418 2.27 -32.72 10.26
C LYS A 418 3.52 -31.85 10.27
N ASN A 419 3.33 -30.56 10.12
CA ASN A 419 4.29 -29.54 10.53
C ASN A 419 3.65 -28.55 11.53
N LEU A 420 4.49 -27.82 12.25
CA LEU A 420 4.21 -26.45 12.75
C LEU A 420 4.84 -25.47 11.74
N ASN A 421 4.65 -24.15 11.72
CA ASN A 421 5.53 -23.23 10.99
C ASN A 421 5.66 -21.87 11.66
N ASP A 422 6.72 -21.66 12.42
CA ASP A 422 6.95 -20.36 13.04
C ASP A 422 7.71 -19.43 12.08
N GLY A 423 6.94 -18.80 11.19
CA GLY A 423 7.38 -17.70 10.33
C GLY A 423 7.22 -16.35 11.03
N VAL A 424 8.31 -15.58 11.14
CA VAL A 424 8.31 -14.20 11.68
C VAL A 424 9.06 -13.29 10.72
N ASN A 425 8.45 -12.17 10.35
CA ASN A 425 9.09 -11.08 9.62
C ASN A 425 8.93 -9.79 10.42
N GLU A 426 10.04 -9.16 10.80
CA GLU A 426 10.09 -7.85 11.44
C GLU A 426 10.81 -6.85 10.55
N GLU A 427 10.21 -5.69 10.35
CA GLU A 427 10.72 -4.64 9.47
C GLU A 427 10.67 -3.29 10.19
N TYR A 428 11.80 -2.59 10.18
CA TYR A 428 11.96 -1.23 10.67
C TYR A 428 12.27 -0.32 9.49
N THR A 429 11.74 0.89 9.46
CA THR A 429 12.01 1.84 8.38
C THR A 429 12.03 3.26 8.87
N VAL A 430 13.01 4.04 8.40
CA VAL A 430 13.10 5.49 8.63
C VAL A 430 13.31 6.18 7.29
N GLN A 431 12.54 7.22 7.02
CA GLN A 431 12.61 8.00 5.78
C GLN A 431 12.61 9.50 6.07
N ALA A 432 13.44 10.25 5.35
CA ALA A 432 13.50 11.70 5.40
C ALA A 432 13.36 12.30 4.00
N ASP A 433 12.28 13.06 3.76
CA ASP A 433 12.04 13.76 2.50
C ASP A 433 12.28 15.26 2.66
N TYR A 434 12.89 15.88 1.65
CA TYR A 434 12.88 17.32 1.46
C TYR A 434 12.48 17.68 0.03
N GLN A 435 11.63 18.69 -0.12
CA GLN A 435 11.25 19.25 -1.42
C GLN A 435 11.23 20.77 -1.35
N THR A 436 11.61 21.41 -2.45
CA THR A 436 11.51 22.86 -2.61
C THR A 436 11.29 23.22 -4.09
N PRO A 437 10.34 24.13 -4.41
CA PRO A 437 10.40 24.80 -5.68
C PRO A 437 11.66 25.68 -5.71
N ILE A 438 12.37 25.66 -6.84
CA ILE A 438 13.42 26.62 -7.14
C ILE A 438 12.73 27.89 -7.66
N ASN A 439 11.99 27.74 -8.76
CA ASN A 439 11.10 28.74 -9.38
C ASN A 439 9.69 28.13 -9.54
N ASP A 440 8.70 28.94 -9.94
CA ASP A 440 7.30 28.49 -10.13
C ASP A 440 7.12 27.32 -11.11
N ASN A 441 8.11 27.10 -11.98
CA ASN A 441 8.14 26.02 -12.96
C ASN A 441 9.30 25.03 -12.78
N GLN A 442 9.94 25.03 -11.59
CA GLN A 442 11.07 24.16 -11.26
C GLN A 442 10.91 23.58 -9.85
N MET A 443 10.86 22.25 -9.72
CA MET A 443 10.77 21.54 -8.43
C MET A 443 12.01 20.67 -8.23
N PHE A 444 12.60 20.72 -7.04
CA PHE A 444 13.66 19.81 -6.60
C PHE A 444 13.18 18.99 -5.40
N GLU A 445 13.34 17.68 -5.48
CA GLU A 445 12.98 16.71 -4.44
C GLU A 445 14.21 15.85 -4.13
N ILE A 446 14.55 15.65 -2.85
CA ILE A 446 15.68 14.86 -2.37
C ILE A 446 15.27 14.10 -1.11
N GLY A 447 15.85 12.94 -0.85
CA GLY A 447 15.60 12.23 0.40
C GLY A 447 16.50 11.01 0.60
N ALA A 448 16.37 10.41 1.77
CA ALA A 448 17.06 9.19 2.17
C ALA A 448 16.10 8.27 2.92
N LYS A 449 16.28 6.96 2.78
CA LYS A 449 15.46 5.92 3.41
C LYS A 449 16.32 4.73 3.80
N GLU A 450 16.17 4.27 5.03
CA GLU A 450 16.77 3.05 5.57
C GLU A 450 15.64 2.06 5.91
N ILE A 451 15.80 0.81 5.49
CA ILE A 451 14.94 -0.32 5.87
C ILE A 451 15.84 -1.37 6.53
N LYS A 452 15.45 -1.88 7.70
CA LYS A 452 16.06 -3.06 8.32
C LYS A 452 15.05 -4.19 8.42
N ARG A 453 15.43 -5.40 8.02
CA ARG A 453 14.59 -6.59 8.05
C ARG A 453 15.23 -7.69 8.87
N LYS A 454 14.40 -8.41 9.60
CA LYS A 454 14.74 -9.66 10.29
C LYS A 454 13.68 -10.69 9.96
N VAL A 455 14.07 -11.74 9.25
CA VAL A 455 13.14 -12.80 8.85
C VAL A 455 13.59 -14.14 9.40
N LEU A 456 12.67 -14.82 10.09
CA LEU A 456 12.80 -16.18 10.55
C LEU A 456 11.76 -17.04 9.82
N SER A 457 12.22 -18.12 9.19
CA SER A 457 11.38 -19.31 9.00
C SER A 457 12.04 -20.44 9.75
N ASP A 458 11.38 -20.91 10.80
CA ASP A 458 11.76 -22.13 11.49
C ASP A 458 11.52 -23.39 10.56
N PHE A 459 11.93 -24.63 10.91
CA PHE A 459 11.38 -25.88 10.30
C PHE A 459 11.44 -27.21 11.11
N GLN A 460 10.28 -27.88 11.24
CA GLN A 460 10.12 -29.28 11.67
C GLN A 460 9.03 -29.99 10.86
N LEU A 461 9.30 -31.23 10.48
CA LEU A 461 8.28 -32.23 10.15
C LEU A 461 8.11 -33.17 11.35
N PHE A 462 6.89 -33.68 11.55
CA PHE A 462 6.58 -34.75 12.48
C PHE A 462 5.86 -35.89 11.76
N THR A 463 6.10 -37.13 12.20
CA THR A 463 5.42 -38.33 11.69
C THR A 463 4.78 -39.11 12.85
N ALA A 464 3.69 -39.83 12.58
CA ALA A 464 3.04 -40.72 13.53
C ALA A 464 2.55 -41.98 12.82
N ALA A 465 2.79 -43.16 13.42
CA ALA A 465 2.23 -44.42 12.94
C ALA A 465 0.76 -44.56 13.37
N GLY A 466 -0.10 -45.01 12.46
CA GLY A 466 -1.50 -45.32 12.75
C GLY A 466 -2.38 -44.13 13.16
N ALA A 467 -3.63 -44.44 13.53
CA ALA A 467 -4.59 -43.47 14.07
C ALA A 467 -4.18 -42.90 15.45
N SER A 468 -3.53 -43.70 16.29
CA SER A 468 -3.31 -43.40 17.72
C SER A 468 -1.86 -43.15 18.13
N GLY A 469 -0.87 -43.40 17.26
CA GLY A 469 0.54 -43.19 17.58
C GLY A 469 0.88 -41.72 17.88
N ALA A 470 1.92 -41.51 18.69
CA ALA A 470 2.44 -40.18 18.99
C ALA A 470 3.13 -39.55 17.76
N TYR A 471 3.12 -38.22 17.70
CA TYR A 471 3.90 -37.48 16.69
C TYR A 471 5.36 -37.38 17.12
N ILE A 472 6.24 -38.06 16.39
CA ILE A 472 7.68 -38.06 16.56
C ILE A 472 8.30 -37.03 15.59
N PRO A 473 9.18 -36.13 16.05
CA PRO A 473 9.86 -35.17 15.19
C PRO A 473 10.88 -35.86 14.27
N GLU A 474 10.90 -35.44 13.00
CA GLU A 474 11.89 -35.86 12.00
C GLU A 474 13.27 -35.22 12.27
N THR A 475 14.29 -36.02 12.54
CA THR A 475 15.63 -35.49 12.87
C THR A 475 16.47 -35.13 11.64
N ASP A 476 16.04 -35.53 10.43
CA ASP A 476 16.68 -35.17 9.17
C ASP A 476 16.61 -33.65 8.92
N ALA A 477 17.76 -32.98 8.99
CA ALA A 477 17.86 -31.54 8.83
C ALA A 477 17.55 -31.04 7.41
N THR A 478 17.57 -31.89 6.38
CA THR A 478 17.09 -31.52 5.03
C THR A 478 15.56 -31.39 4.98
N ARG A 479 14.87 -32.04 5.93
CA ARG A 479 13.41 -32.03 6.11
C ARG A 479 13.00 -31.29 7.40
N SER A 480 13.95 -30.63 8.09
CA SER A 480 13.79 -29.92 9.36
C SER A 480 14.96 -28.96 9.62
N ASN A 481 15.01 -27.88 8.84
CA ASN A 481 16.02 -26.83 8.92
C ASN A 481 15.48 -25.55 9.63
N GLN A 482 15.99 -24.39 9.24
CA GLN A 482 15.49 -23.04 9.53
C GLN A 482 16.25 -22.08 8.62
N LEU A 483 15.67 -20.93 8.30
CA LEU A 483 16.37 -19.81 7.70
C LEU A 483 16.19 -18.60 8.62
N ASN A 484 17.32 -18.02 9.03
CA ASN A 484 17.38 -16.66 9.54
C ASN A 484 17.99 -15.79 8.43
N TYR A 485 17.36 -14.66 8.15
CA TYR A 485 17.71 -13.76 7.06
C TYR A 485 17.52 -12.30 7.52
N ASP A 486 18.63 -11.66 7.85
CA ASP A 486 18.72 -10.23 8.14
C ASP A 486 19.08 -9.46 6.85
N GLN A 487 18.39 -8.36 6.56
CA GLN A 487 18.66 -7.53 5.38
C GLN A 487 18.51 -6.04 5.71
N ASP A 488 19.57 -5.28 5.49
CA ASP A 488 19.58 -3.82 5.65
C ASP A 488 19.69 -3.16 4.26
N VAL A 489 18.74 -2.29 3.93
CA VAL A 489 18.69 -1.51 2.68
C VAL A 489 18.83 -0.03 3.00
N ILE A 490 19.94 0.57 2.58
CA ILE A 490 20.23 2.00 2.74
C ILE A 490 20.09 2.68 1.38
N SER A 491 19.32 3.76 1.28
CA SER A 491 19.03 4.43 0.01
C SER A 491 19.03 5.95 0.09
N GLY A 492 19.37 6.58 -1.02
CA GLY A 492 19.32 8.03 -1.23
C GLY A 492 18.87 8.37 -2.64
N TYR A 493 18.03 9.40 -2.79
CA TYR A 493 17.46 9.77 -4.08
C TYR A 493 17.39 11.28 -4.30
N MET A 494 17.35 11.68 -5.57
CA MET A 494 17.02 13.04 -5.99
C MET A 494 16.17 13.03 -7.27
N SER A 495 15.32 14.04 -7.45
CA SER A 495 14.65 14.30 -8.72
C SER A 495 14.41 15.80 -8.94
N TYR A 496 14.45 16.20 -10.21
CA TYR A 496 14.25 17.56 -10.68
C TYR A 496 13.16 17.59 -11.75
N THR A 497 12.23 18.53 -11.61
CA THR A 497 11.12 18.75 -12.54
C THR A 497 11.24 20.13 -13.15
N TYR A 498 11.10 20.24 -14.49
CA TYR A 498 11.06 21.50 -15.22
C TYR A 498 9.85 21.56 -16.15
N SER A 499 9.08 22.65 -16.09
CA SER A 499 7.92 22.90 -16.95
C SER A 499 8.15 24.15 -17.83
N ALA A 500 8.23 23.97 -19.15
CA ALA A 500 8.40 25.07 -20.08
C ALA A 500 7.05 25.68 -20.47
N LYS A 501 6.98 27.02 -20.57
CA LYS A 501 5.77 27.76 -21.00
C LYS A 501 5.25 27.31 -22.39
N SER A 502 6.10 26.69 -23.21
CA SER A 502 5.74 26.07 -24.49
C SER A 502 4.99 24.74 -24.39
N GLY A 503 4.59 24.31 -23.18
CA GLY A 503 3.79 23.09 -22.94
C GLY A 503 4.59 21.79 -22.98
N TYR A 504 5.92 21.87 -22.95
CA TYR A 504 6.79 20.74 -22.62
C TYR A 504 7.01 20.67 -21.11
N SER A 505 7.17 19.47 -20.55
CA SER A 505 7.61 19.29 -19.16
C SER A 505 8.43 18.02 -19.04
N PHE A 506 9.44 18.05 -18.17
CA PHE A 506 10.43 17.00 -17.97
C PHE A 506 10.60 16.74 -16.47
N LYS A 507 10.73 15.47 -16.07
CA LYS A 507 11.09 15.08 -14.71
C LYS A 507 12.12 13.96 -14.76
N GLY A 508 13.36 14.28 -14.38
CA GLY A 508 14.44 13.31 -14.24
C GLY A 508 14.75 13.07 -12.76
N GLY A 509 15.11 11.85 -12.40
CA GLY A 509 15.54 11.53 -11.03
C GLY A 509 16.22 10.18 -10.95
N ALA A 510 17.08 10.03 -9.96
CA ALA A 510 17.81 8.80 -9.69
C ALA A 510 17.76 8.48 -8.19
N ARG A 511 17.68 7.19 -7.88
CA ARG A 511 17.83 6.62 -6.54
C ARG A 511 18.98 5.63 -6.57
N TYR A 512 19.85 5.71 -5.57
CA TYR A 512 20.88 4.71 -5.30
C TYR A 512 20.49 3.94 -4.05
N GLU A 513 20.67 2.63 -4.08
CA GLU A 513 20.43 1.73 -2.96
C GLU A 513 21.65 0.85 -2.74
N TYR A 514 21.97 0.57 -1.48
CA TYR A 514 22.94 -0.43 -1.07
C TYR A 514 22.24 -1.43 -0.16
N THR A 515 22.37 -2.73 -0.45
CA THR A 515 21.70 -3.81 0.27
C THR A 515 22.74 -4.76 0.87
N ILE A 516 22.71 -4.86 2.19
CA ILE A 516 23.53 -5.76 3.02
C ILE A 516 22.65 -6.93 3.44
N ILE A 517 23.16 -8.16 3.34
CA ILE A 517 22.42 -9.39 3.66
C ILE A 517 23.28 -10.27 4.56
N ASN A 518 22.69 -10.79 5.63
CA ASN A 518 23.29 -11.83 6.47
C ASN A 518 22.28 -12.96 6.62
N ALA A 519 22.63 -14.18 6.21
CA ALA A 519 21.71 -15.31 6.21
C ALA A 519 22.38 -16.58 6.73
N PHE A 520 21.66 -17.36 7.53
CA PHE A 520 22.15 -18.63 8.05
C PHE A 520 21.01 -19.62 8.27
N THR A 521 21.37 -20.91 8.33
CA THR A 521 20.44 -22.01 8.59
C THR A 521 20.89 -22.80 9.82
N ARG A 522 20.13 -23.83 10.22
CA ARG A 522 20.58 -24.76 11.27
C ARG A 522 21.82 -25.57 10.82
N THR A 523 22.03 -25.74 9.52
CA THR A 523 23.07 -26.61 8.93
C THR A 523 24.24 -25.84 8.30
N GLU A 524 24.03 -24.59 7.90
CA GLU A 524 24.98 -23.73 7.20
C GLU A 524 25.07 -22.40 7.98
N ALA A 525 26.15 -22.21 8.72
CA ALA A 525 26.30 -21.10 9.68
C ALA A 525 26.46 -19.72 9.02
N ASN A 526 26.79 -19.69 7.73
CA ASN A 526 26.77 -18.51 6.89
C ASN A 526 26.45 -18.93 5.45
N ILE A 527 25.32 -18.46 4.91
CA ILE A 527 25.01 -18.58 3.49
C ILE A 527 25.68 -17.38 2.80
N ASP A 528 26.70 -17.65 1.98
CA ASP A 528 27.33 -16.62 1.16
C ASP A 528 26.33 -16.01 0.17
N ILE A 529 25.99 -14.74 0.38
CA ILE A 529 25.12 -13.89 -0.44
C ILE A 529 25.80 -12.52 -0.54
N PRO A 530 26.18 -12.04 -1.73
CA PRO A 530 26.96 -10.81 -1.87
C PRO A 530 26.13 -9.55 -1.58
N GLU A 531 26.74 -8.60 -0.89
CA GLU A 531 26.22 -7.22 -0.76
C GLU A 531 26.19 -6.54 -2.14
N TYR A 532 25.15 -5.75 -2.43
CA TYR A 532 24.98 -5.16 -3.76
C TYR A 532 24.49 -3.70 -3.75
N GLY A 533 24.99 -2.93 -4.72
CA GLY A 533 24.58 -1.55 -4.99
C GLY A 533 23.79 -1.40 -6.29
N VAL A 534 22.68 -0.67 -6.27
CA VAL A 534 21.75 -0.51 -7.40
C VAL A 534 21.50 0.95 -7.70
N LEU A 535 21.64 1.33 -8.98
CA LEU A 535 21.18 2.62 -9.49
C LEU A 535 19.83 2.43 -10.22
N VAL A 536 18.81 3.14 -9.72
CA VAL A 536 17.44 3.15 -10.21
C VAL A 536 17.13 4.53 -10.85
N PRO A 537 17.33 4.68 -12.17
CA PRO A 537 16.94 5.89 -12.90
C PRO A 537 15.44 5.95 -13.20
N SER A 538 14.92 7.19 -13.24
CA SER A 538 13.57 7.54 -13.67
C SER A 538 13.61 8.79 -14.56
N PHE A 539 12.93 8.74 -15.70
CA PHE A 539 12.79 9.87 -16.62
C PHE A 539 11.38 9.93 -17.19
N ASN A 540 10.75 11.09 -17.12
CA ASN A 540 9.43 11.36 -17.67
C ASN A 540 9.50 12.63 -18.52
N ALA A 541 8.82 12.62 -19.67
CA ALA A 541 8.64 13.79 -20.53
C ALA A 541 7.20 13.86 -21.03
N SER A 542 6.61 15.06 -21.11
CA SER A 542 5.25 15.26 -21.61
C SER A 542 5.14 16.50 -22.49
N LYS A 543 4.25 16.43 -23.49
CA LYS A 543 3.91 17.55 -24.38
C LYS A 543 2.40 17.70 -24.47
N LYS A 544 1.86 18.81 -23.93
CA LYS A 544 0.47 19.21 -24.13
C LYS A 544 0.25 19.62 -25.59
N LEU A 545 -0.79 19.10 -26.23
CA LEU A 545 -1.20 19.40 -27.60
C LEU A 545 -2.53 20.19 -27.60
N LYS A 546 -3.01 20.60 -28.79
CA LYS A 546 -4.32 21.24 -28.93
C LYS A 546 -5.50 20.33 -28.56
N LYS A 547 -5.30 19.00 -28.57
CA LYS A 547 -6.27 17.98 -28.18
C LYS A 547 -5.52 16.84 -27.48
N GLY A 548 -5.57 16.83 -26.14
CA GLY A 548 -4.87 15.83 -25.33
C GLY A 548 -3.37 16.07 -25.17
N THR A 549 -2.69 15.10 -24.58
CA THR A 549 -1.27 15.16 -24.20
C THR A 549 -0.57 13.84 -24.51
N VAL A 550 0.65 13.93 -25.05
CA VAL A 550 1.57 12.80 -25.19
C VAL A 550 2.52 12.78 -23.99
N LYS A 551 2.75 11.60 -23.41
CA LYS A 551 3.75 11.35 -22.36
C LYS A 551 4.66 10.20 -22.78
N ALA A 552 5.95 10.33 -22.50
CA ALA A 552 6.93 9.25 -22.58
C ALA A 552 7.57 9.08 -21.20
N SER A 553 7.69 7.85 -20.71
CA SER A 553 8.33 7.57 -19.42
C SER A 553 9.20 6.34 -19.46
N TYR A 554 10.38 6.44 -18.85
CA TYR A 554 11.29 5.35 -18.53
C TYR A 554 11.44 5.24 -17.01
N ASN A 555 11.33 4.04 -16.46
CA ASN A 555 11.73 3.72 -15.09
C ASN A 555 12.40 2.35 -15.05
N ARG A 556 13.53 2.26 -14.34
CA ARG A 556 13.99 0.97 -13.82
C ARG A 556 13.20 0.65 -12.54
N ARG A 557 12.96 -0.62 -12.31
CA ARG A 557 12.49 -1.19 -11.05
C ARG A 557 13.46 -2.29 -10.59
N ILE A 558 13.41 -2.58 -9.31
CA ILE A 558 14.00 -3.75 -8.67
C ILE A 558 12.84 -4.59 -8.10
N GLN A 559 13.03 -5.88 -7.83
CA GLN A 559 12.20 -6.65 -6.88
C GLN A 559 13.09 -7.63 -6.13
N ARG A 560 13.10 -7.57 -4.80
CA ARG A 560 13.88 -8.49 -3.95
C ARG A 560 13.09 -9.78 -3.73
N PRO A 561 13.72 -10.96 -3.69
CA PRO A 561 13.01 -12.20 -3.34
C PRO A 561 12.42 -12.12 -1.93
N SER A 562 11.12 -12.39 -1.77
CA SER A 562 10.55 -12.57 -0.43
C SER A 562 10.99 -13.91 0.18
N ILE A 563 10.79 -14.07 1.49
CA ILE A 563 11.05 -15.33 2.22
C ILE A 563 10.41 -16.56 1.57
N GLN A 564 9.30 -16.42 0.84
CA GLN A 564 8.64 -17.52 0.13
C GLN A 564 9.50 -18.09 -1.02
N PHE A 565 10.33 -17.24 -1.63
CA PHE A 565 11.31 -17.65 -2.64
C PHE A 565 12.64 -18.11 -2.02
N LEU A 566 13.03 -17.56 -0.86
CA LEU A 566 14.31 -17.83 -0.20
C LEU A 566 14.32 -19.10 0.68
N ASN A 567 13.19 -19.47 1.28
CA ASN A 567 13.11 -20.48 2.34
C ASN A 567 13.52 -21.89 1.85
N PRO A 568 14.69 -22.43 2.27
CA PRO A 568 15.28 -23.66 1.72
C PRO A 568 14.60 -24.94 2.20
N ASN A 569 13.51 -24.83 2.97
CA ASN A 569 12.83 -25.99 3.52
C ASN A 569 11.84 -26.63 2.54
N VAL A 570 11.90 -27.95 2.44
CA VAL A 570 11.09 -28.74 1.49
C VAL A 570 9.63 -28.84 1.93
N GLN A 571 8.74 -28.28 1.12
CA GLN A 571 7.29 -28.21 1.33
C GLN A 571 6.59 -29.35 0.59
N ASN A 572 6.02 -30.31 1.31
CA ASN A 572 5.53 -31.57 0.72
C ASN A 572 4.13 -32.02 1.19
N ALA A 573 3.23 -31.07 1.50
CA ALA A 573 1.83 -31.38 1.83
C ALA A 573 1.15 -32.23 0.75
N ASN A 574 1.38 -31.93 -0.54
CA ASN A 574 1.07 -32.83 -1.65
C ASN A 574 2.28 -33.77 -1.91
N PRO A 575 2.11 -35.11 -1.86
CA PRO A 575 3.22 -36.07 -2.02
C PRO A 575 3.90 -36.10 -3.40
N LEU A 576 3.29 -35.55 -4.46
CA LEU A 576 3.88 -35.49 -5.81
C LEU A 576 4.36 -34.08 -6.22
N SER A 577 4.20 -33.09 -5.35
CA SER A 577 4.54 -31.69 -5.64
C SER A 577 5.28 -31.08 -4.46
N GLU A 578 6.58 -31.32 -4.42
CA GLU A 578 7.50 -30.67 -3.48
C GLU A 578 7.80 -29.23 -3.95
N THR A 579 7.95 -28.28 -3.03
CA THR A 579 8.46 -26.93 -3.33
C THR A 579 9.58 -26.57 -2.36
N VAL A 580 10.65 -25.95 -2.86
CA VAL A 580 11.81 -25.53 -2.07
C VAL A 580 12.26 -24.15 -2.51
N GLY A 581 12.61 -23.28 -1.57
CA GLY A 581 13.21 -21.98 -1.85
C GLY A 581 14.70 -22.08 -2.15
N ASN A 582 15.26 -20.99 -2.66
CA ASN A 582 16.67 -20.82 -2.94
C ASN A 582 17.17 -19.57 -2.20
N PRO A 583 17.96 -19.69 -1.12
CA PRO A 583 18.48 -18.54 -0.39
C PRO A 583 19.40 -17.63 -1.22
N LYS A 584 19.99 -18.14 -2.30
CA LYS A 584 20.98 -17.44 -3.14
C LYS A 584 20.33 -16.79 -4.37
N LEU A 585 19.14 -16.20 -4.19
CA LEU A 585 18.44 -15.44 -5.22
C LEU A 585 18.86 -13.98 -5.21
N ASP A 586 19.26 -13.49 -6.38
CA ASP A 586 19.44 -12.06 -6.64
C ASP A 586 18.08 -11.35 -6.73
N PRO A 587 18.03 -10.02 -6.57
CA PRO A 587 16.90 -9.23 -7.03
C PRO A 587 16.71 -9.30 -8.56
N GLU A 588 15.44 -9.21 -8.98
CA GLU A 588 15.06 -9.01 -10.38
C GLU A 588 15.13 -7.51 -10.76
N PHE A 589 15.47 -7.19 -12.01
CA PHE A 589 15.48 -5.81 -12.50
C PHE A 589 14.64 -5.63 -13.77
N THR A 590 13.60 -4.79 -13.70
CA THR A 590 12.72 -4.48 -14.83
C THR A 590 12.97 -3.07 -15.38
N ASN A 591 13.25 -2.96 -16.67
CA ASN A 591 13.21 -1.70 -17.42
C ASN A 591 11.81 -1.52 -18.02
N ASN A 592 11.08 -0.48 -17.63
CA ASN A 592 9.79 -0.12 -18.19
C ASN A 592 9.89 1.12 -19.07
N PHE A 593 9.42 1.03 -20.31
CA PHE A 593 9.24 2.14 -21.24
C PHE A 593 7.75 2.25 -21.59
N GLU A 594 7.13 3.41 -21.39
CA GLU A 594 5.74 3.69 -21.78
C GLU A 594 5.67 4.93 -22.68
N LEU A 595 4.86 4.85 -23.75
CA LEU A 595 4.45 5.98 -24.60
C LEU A 595 2.92 6.07 -24.58
N GLY A 596 2.41 7.09 -23.88
CA GLY A 596 0.99 7.31 -23.67
C GLY A 596 0.43 8.52 -24.42
N TYR A 597 -0.79 8.38 -24.95
CA TYR A 597 -1.64 9.48 -25.40
C TYR A 597 -2.92 9.53 -24.56
N SER A 598 -3.22 10.70 -24.01
CA SER A 598 -4.34 10.98 -23.11
C SER A 598 -5.21 12.09 -23.69
N THR A 599 -6.53 11.94 -23.68
CA THR A 599 -7.46 12.96 -24.19
C THR A 599 -8.81 12.91 -23.49
N PHE A 600 -9.52 14.03 -23.50
CA PHE A 600 -10.83 14.19 -22.85
C PHE A 600 -11.81 14.87 -23.80
N ILE A 601 -12.95 14.21 -24.06
CA ILE A 601 -13.94 14.62 -25.06
C ILE A 601 -15.34 14.45 -24.44
N LYS A 602 -16.03 15.56 -24.16
CA LYS A 602 -17.45 15.60 -23.74
C LYS A 602 -17.84 14.63 -22.60
N GLY A 603 -17.02 14.51 -21.56
CA GLY A 603 -17.29 13.58 -20.44
C GLY A 603 -16.74 12.17 -20.60
N THR A 604 -16.04 11.90 -21.71
CA THR A 604 -15.26 10.68 -21.92
C THR A 604 -13.77 10.98 -21.83
N SER A 605 -13.06 10.27 -20.96
CA SER A 605 -11.59 10.17 -20.98
C SER A 605 -11.17 8.98 -21.84
N LEU A 606 -10.21 9.17 -22.73
CA LEU A 606 -9.55 8.11 -23.50
C LEU A 606 -8.05 8.13 -23.23
N ASN A 607 -7.49 6.98 -22.91
CA ASN A 607 -6.07 6.80 -22.62
C ASN A 607 -5.58 5.58 -23.39
N PHE A 608 -4.52 5.77 -24.16
CA PHE A 608 -3.85 4.73 -24.95
C PHE A 608 -2.39 4.72 -24.55
N THR A 609 -1.83 3.58 -24.16
CA THR A 609 -0.41 3.49 -23.80
C THR A 609 0.21 2.25 -24.42
N GLY A 610 1.17 2.46 -25.33
CA GLY A 610 2.10 1.41 -25.77
C GLY A 610 3.22 1.27 -24.73
N PHE A 611 3.63 0.04 -24.44
CA PHE A 611 4.66 -0.24 -23.45
C PHE A 611 5.62 -1.34 -23.90
N VAL A 612 6.86 -1.24 -23.41
CA VAL A 612 7.87 -2.30 -23.46
C VAL A 612 8.39 -2.51 -22.04
N ARG A 613 8.40 -3.76 -21.59
CA ARG A 613 9.05 -4.17 -20.34
C ARG A 613 10.13 -5.19 -20.66
N ASN A 614 11.29 -5.03 -20.03
CA ASN A 614 12.41 -5.97 -20.09
C ASN A 614 12.85 -6.26 -18.66
N SER A 615 12.52 -7.44 -18.14
CA SER A 615 13.11 -7.99 -16.92
C SER A 615 14.32 -8.84 -17.28
N ASN A 616 15.47 -8.50 -16.68
CA ASN A 616 16.68 -9.33 -16.73
C ASN A 616 16.92 -9.92 -15.33
N ASN A 617 17.55 -11.10 -15.27
CA ASN A 617 17.79 -11.85 -14.02
C ASN A 617 16.46 -12.21 -13.30
N ALA A 618 15.38 -12.42 -14.04
CA ALA A 618 14.04 -12.57 -13.50
C ALA A 618 13.90 -13.87 -12.69
N ILE A 619 13.31 -13.74 -11.50
CA ILE A 619 13.11 -14.88 -10.59
C ILE A 619 11.95 -15.72 -11.16
N GLN A 620 12.26 -16.90 -11.69
CA GLN A 620 11.30 -17.81 -12.31
C GLN A 620 11.28 -19.15 -11.55
N SER A 621 10.14 -19.84 -11.54
CA SER A 621 10.04 -21.20 -11.01
C SER A 621 10.64 -22.21 -11.98
N LEU A 622 11.52 -23.09 -11.49
CA LEU A 622 12.05 -24.24 -12.22
C LEU A 622 11.47 -25.53 -11.63
N ARG A 623 10.80 -26.32 -12.47
CA ARG A 623 10.27 -27.66 -12.14
C ARG A 623 11.21 -28.75 -12.65
N GLN A 624 11.52 -29.70 -11.79
CA GLN A 624 12.36 -30.87 -12.06
C GLN A 624 11.77 -32.14 -11.42
N VAL A 625 12.06 -33.30 -11.99
CA VAL A 625 11.70 -34.61 -11.45
C VAL A 625 12.80 -35.05 -10.47
N VAL A 626 12.43 -35.28 -9.21
CA VAL A 626 13.40 -35.71 -8.17
C VAL A 626 13.28 -37.20 -7.80
N ARG A 627 12.11 -37.81 -8.05
CA ARG A 627 11.80 -39.21 -7.72
C ARG A 627 10.53 -39.64 -8.44
N ASP A 628 10.61 -40.54 -9.42
CA ASP A 628 9.46 -41.05 -10.18
C ASP A 628 8.56 -39.94 -10.79
N SER A 629 7.38 -39.71 -10.20
CA SER A 629 6.42 -38.67 -10.57
C SER A 629 6.39 -37.50 -9.56
N VAL A 630 7.34 -37.43 -8.63
CA VAL A 630 7.48 -36.30 -7.71
C VAL A 630 8.22 -35.16 -8.42
N ILE A 631 7.47 -34.09 -8.71
CA ILE A 631 8.04 -32.82 -9.17
C ILE A 631 8.48 -32.03 -7.96
N GLN A 632 9.71 -31.54 -7.99
CA GLN A 632 10.17 -30.46 -7.12
C GLN A 632 10.14 -29.14 -7.89
N THR A 633 9.50 -28.12 -7.32
CA THR A 633 9.58 -26.74 -7.78
C THR A 633 10.63 -26.00 -6.96
N THR A 634 11.63 -25.43 -7.62
CA THR A 634 12.61 -24.49 -7.03
C THR A 634 12.55 -23.15 -7.77
N TYR A 635 13.39 -22.19 -7.38
CA TYR A 635 13.43 -20.85 -7.96
C TYR A 635 14.87 -20.44 -8.30
N GLY A 636 15.02 -19.69 -9.39
CA GLY A 636 16.30 -19.13 -9.80
C GLY A 636 16.11 -17.86 -10.63
N ASN A 637 17.15 -17.02 -10.70
CA ASN A 637 17.23 -15.84 -11.55
C ASN A 637 17.46 -16.22 -13.03
N LEU A 638 16.57 -17.05 -13.56
CA LEU A 638 16.75 -17.76 -14.83
C LEU A 638 16.07 -17.07 -16.01
N GLY A 639 15.31 -15.99 -15.80
CA GLY A 639 14.53 -15.36 -16.88
C GLY A 639 15.18 -14.12 -17.47
N ILE A 640 15.25 -14.07 -18.79
CA ILE A 640 14.97 -12.85 -19.55
C ILE A 640 13.47 -12.89 -19.87
N GLU A 641 12.71 -11.89 -19.41
CA GLU A 641 11.28 -11.74 -19.71
C GLU A 641 11.03 -10.39 -20.39
N ASN A 642 10.63 -10.44 -21.65
CA ASN A 642 10.25 -9.27 -22.44
C ASN A 642 8.74 -9.24 -22.66
N ALA A 643 8.12 -8.08 -22.47
CA ALA A 643 6.70 -7.86 -22.73
C ALA A 643 6.49 -6.62 -23.60
N TYR A 644 6.01 -6.84 -24.83
CA TYR A 644 5.72 -5.78 -25.81
C TYR A 644 4.20 -5.65 -25.95
N GLY A 645 3.62 -4.50 -25.61
CA GLY A 645 2.16 -4.42 -25.49
C GLY A 645 1.55 -3.03 -25.67
N ALA A 646 0.22 -3.04 -25.67
CA ALA A 646 -0.61 -1.87 -25.68
C ALA A 646 -1.76 -2.02 -24.67
N SER A 647 -2.13 -0.90 -24.06
CA SER A 647 -3.27 -0.79 -23.16
C SER A 647 -4.20 0.32 -23.62
N ILE A 648 -5.50 0.11 -23.42
CA ILE A 648 -6.55 1.11 -23.63
C ILE A 648 -7.38 1.22 -22.35
N PHE A 649 -7.68 2.44 -21.93
CA PHE A 649 -8.59 2.70 -20.81
C PHE A 649 -9.50 3.89 -21.13
N SER A 650 -10.81 3.64 -21.02
CA SER A 650 -11.87 4.63 -21.21
C SER A 650 -12.75 4.73 -19.97
N ASN A 651 -12.96 5.97 -19.51
CA ASN A 651 -13.99 6.32 -18.54
C ASN A 651 -15.02 7.19 -19.27
N ILE A 652 -16.29 6.78 -19.25
CA ILE A 652 -17.43 7.45 -19.86
C ILE A 652 -18.39 7.85 -18.74
N SER A 653 -18.56 9.14 -18.48
CA SER A 653 -19.47 9.66 -17.46
C SER A 653 -20.54 10.57 -18.10
N ILE A 654 -21.68 9.99 -18.46
CA ILE A 654 -22.75 10.67 -19.21
C ILE A 654 -24.07 10.62 -18.39
N GLY A 655 -24.37 11.74 -17.72
CA GLY A 655 -25.62 11.93 -16.98
C GLY A 655 -25.76 10.97 -15.79
N LYS A 656 -26.61 9.95 -15.95
CA LYS A 656 -26.88 8.90 -14.94
C LYS A 656 -26.03 7.64 -15.10
N LEU A 657 -25.30 7.52 -16.21
CA LEU A 657 -24.47 6.36 -16.57
C LEU A 657 -23.00 6.69 -16.32
N SER A 658 -22.32 5.84 -15.55
CA SER A 658 -20.86 5.77 -15.53
C SER A 658 -20.43 4.41 -16.05
N PHE A 659 -19.56 4.38 -17.06
CA PHE A 659 -19.03 3.16 -17.64
C PHE A 659 -17.52 3.27 -17.80
N ASN A 660 -16.80 2.31 -17.24
CA ASN A 660 -15.36 2.20 -17.28
C ASN A 660 -15.00 0.90 -18.00
N VAL A 661 -14.20 0.99 -19.06
CA VAL A 661 -13.71 -0.18 -19.79
C VAL A 661 -12.23 -0.02 -20.06
N GLY A 662 -11.47 -1.09 -19.81
CA GLY A 662 -10.04 -1.11 -20.08
C GLY A 662 -9.54 -2.50 -20.37
N GLY A 663 -8.48 -2.58 -21.18
CA GLY A 663 -7.88 -3.84 -21.56
C GLY A 663 -6.42 -3.66 -21.96
N ASP A 664 -5.68 -4.75 -21.80
CA ASP A 664 -4.23 -4.81 -21.88
C ASP A 664 -3.88 -6.04 -22.74
N VAL A 665 -3.13 -5.85 -23.82
CA VAL A 665 -2.70 -6.92 -24.74
C VAL A 665 -1.20 -6.81 -24.95
N TYR A 666 -0.47 -7.90 -24.73
CA TYR A 666 0.98 -7.95 -24.92
C TYR A 666 1.45 -9.30 -25.45
N PHE A 667 2.54 -9.28 -26.21
CA PHE A 667 3.32 -10.47 -26.50
C PHE A 667 4.37 -10.63 -25.39
N ALA A 668 4.31 -11.76 -24.69
CA ALA A 668 5.34 -12.17 -23.73
C ALA A 668 6.37 -13.05 -24.43
N ASP A 669 7.64 -12.82 -24.17
CA ASP A 669 8.76 -13.63 -24.64
C ASP A 669 9.68 -13.94 -23.45
N MET A 670 9.83 -15.22 -23.12
CA MET A 670 10.55 -15.70 -21.94
C MET A 670 11.66 -16.66 -22.35
N LEU A 671 12.88 -16.41 -21.89
CA LEU A 671 14.06 -17.23 -22.18
C LEU A 671 14.88 -17.44 -20.91
N ASN A 672 15.10 -18.71 -20.55
CA ASN A 672 16.31 -19.10 -19.81
C ASN A 672 17.41 -19.42 -20.82
N PRO A 673 18.54 -18.68 -20.85
CA PRO A 673 19.68 -19.01 -21.69
C PRO A 673 20.27 -20.40 -21.37
N GLY A 674 20.06 -20.90 -20.14
CA GLY A 674 20.63 -22.13 -19.62
C GLY A 674 21.95 -21.91 -18.88
N SER A 675 22.34 -22.90 -18.09
CA SER A 675 23.61 -22.98 -17.37
C SER A 675 23.96 -24.45 -17.11
N ASP A 676 25.15 -24.74 -16.59
CA ASP A 676 25.55 -26.12 -16.24
C ASP A 676 24.60 -26.80 -15.23
N LEU A 677 23.82 -26.00 -14.49
CA LEU A 677 22.83 -26.44 -13.51
C LEU A 677 21.37 -26.31 -14.00
N THR A 678 21.09 -25.64 -15.12
CA THR A 678 19.70 -25.37 -15.56
C THR A 678 19.49 -25.49 -17.07
N PRO A 679 18.39 -26.13 -17.52
CA PRO A 679 18.12 -26.32 -18.95
C PRO A 679 17.82 -24.99 -19.64
N ARG A 680 18.35 -24.83 -20.86
CA ARG A 680 17.91 -23.76 -21.78
C ARG A 680 16.45 -24.02 -22.18
N VAL A 681 15.55 -23.14 -21.74
CA VAL A 681 14.10 -23.24 -21.96
C VAL A 681 13.59 -21.90 -22.46
N SER A 682 12.67 -21.89 -23.43
CA SER A 682 12.07 -20.67 -23.96
C SER A 682 10.59 -20.87 -24.25
N ASN A 683 9.77 -19.86 -23.95
CA ASN A 683 8.35 -19.88 -24.22
C ASN A 683 7.82 -18.47 -24.50
N SER A 684 6.87 -18.32 -25.42
CA SER A 684 6.36 -17.01 -25.83
C SER A 684 4.91 -17.08 -26.28
N GLY A 685 4.22 -15.93 -26.30
CA GLY A 685 2.85 -15.86 -26.79
C GLY A 685 2.07 -14.63 -26.32
N TRP A 686 0.89 -14.47 -26.92
CA TRP A 686 -0.04 -13.39 -26.60
C TRP A 686 -0.76 -13.62 -25.26
N VAL A 687 -0.61 -12.64 -24.37
CA VAL A 687 -1.40 -12.48 -23.15
C VAL A 687 -2.33 -11.30 -23.34
N TYR A 688 -3.59 -11.46 -22.91
CA TYR A 688 -4.61 -10.43 -23.03
C TYR A 688 -5.48 -10.41 -21.76
N SER A 689 -5.95 -9.23 -21.37
CA SER A 689 -6.94 -9.08 -20.30
C SER A 689 -7.88 -7.90 -20.58
N GLY A 690 -9.08 -7.97 -20.04
CA GLY A 690 -10.11 -6.95 -20.21
C GLY A 690 -11.00 -6.85 -18.98
N ARG A 691 -11.47 -5.65 -18.70
CA ARG A 691 -12.38 -5.35 -17.58
C ARG A 691 -13.41 -4.31 -17.97
N GLY A 692 -14.62 -4.45 -17.45
CA GLY A 692 -15.70 -3.49 -17.55
C GLY A 692 -16.36 -3.27 -16.19
N PHE A 693 -16.59 -2.03 -15.81
CA PHE A 693 -17.44 -1.66 -14.69
C PHE A 693 -18.46 -0.62 -15.16
N GLY A 694 -19.74 -0.94 -15.03
CA GLY A 694 -20.86 -0.03 -15.34
C GLY A 694 -21.72 0.21 -14.11
N SER A 695 -22.19 1.44 -13.93
CA SER A 695 -23.22 1.78 -12.96
C SER A 695 -24.24 2.76 -13.52
N TYR A 696 -25.50 2.62 -13.11
CA TYR A 696 -26.61 3.45 -13.55
C TYR A 696 -27.50 3.89 -12.38
N THR A 697 -27.67 5.20 -12.24
CA THR A 697 -28.53 5.79 -11.20
C THR A 697 -29.98 5.90 -11.68
N LEU A 698 -30.79 4.89 -11.36
CA LEU A 698 -32.23 4.86 -11.66
C LEU A 698 -32.94 6.10 -11.09
N GLY A 699 -32.64 6.46 -9.84
CA GLY A 699 -33.23 7.59 -9.11
C GLY A 699 -34.10 7.14 -7.93
N LYS A 700 -34.66 8.09 -7.18
CA LYS A 700 -35.36 7.83 -5.89
C LYS A 700 -34.50 6.97 -4.92
N GLY A 701 -33.18 7.13 -4.94
CA GLY A 701 -32.22 6.33 -4.17
C GLY A 701 -31.90 4.94 -4.73
N TRP A 702 -32.46 4.52 -5.87
CA TRP A 702 -32.09 3.26 -6.53
C TRP A 702 -30.92 3.46 -7.50
N ALA A 703 -29.98 2.50 -7.49
CA ALA A 703 -28.89 2.37 -8.45
C ALA A 703 -28.62 0.88 -8.78
N MET A 704 -28.05 0.63 -9.96
CA MET A 704 -27.57 -0.68 -10.39
C MET A 704 -26.09 -0.61 -10.77
N GLN A 705 -25.37 -1.72 -10.63
CA GLN A 705 -24.02 -1.89 -11.15
C GLN A 705 -23.82 -3.26 -11.82
N GLY A 706 -22.86 -3.32 -12.72
CA GLY A 706 -22.36 -4.56 -13.32
C GLY A 706 -20.84 -4.51 -13.46
N PHE A 707 -20.18 -5.58 -13.08
CA PHE A 707 -18.74 -5.76 -13.24
C PHE A 707 -18.47 -7.01 -14.09
N GLY A 708 -17.44 -6.93 -14.92
CA GLY A 708 -16.90 -8.06 -15.66
C GLY A 708 -15.39 -7.94 -15.77
N PHE A 709 -14.69 -9.04 -15.57
CA PHE A 709 -13.25 -9.17 -15.76
C PHE A 709 -12.96 -10.47 -16.49
N TYR A 710 -12.01 -10.45 -17.41
CA TYR A 710 -11.46 -11.64 -18.03
C TYR A 710 -9.94 -11.51 -18.17
N ARG A 711 -9.21 -12.52 -17.73
CA ARG A 711 -7.79 -12.71 -17.99
C ARG A 711 -7.64 -13.88 -18.94
N GLY A 712 -6.93 -13.67 -20.05
CA GLY A 712 -6.50 -14.73 -20.94
C GLY A 712 -5.45 -15.65 -20.32
N ARG A 713 -4.91 -16.54 -21.15
CA ARG A 713 -3.83 -17.46 -20.77
C ARG A 713 -2.56 -16.67 -20.41
N ARG A 714 -1.94 -16.96 -19.28
CA ARG A 714 -0.59 -16.49 -18.92
C ARG A 714 0.45 -17.44 -19.50
N VAL A 715 1.49 -16.90 -20.13
CA VAL A 715 2.71 -17.63 -20.52
C VAL A 715 3.62 -17.72 -19.29
N ASN A 716 4.15 -18.90 -19.01
CA ASN A 716 5.19 -19.15 -18.00
C ASN A 716 6.42 -19.74 -18.70
N LEU A 717 7.61 -19.69 -18.08
CA LEU A 717 8.83 -20.28 -18.67
C LEU A 717 8.64 -21.76 -19.05
N GLN A 718 8.00 -22.54 -18.17
CA GLN A 718 7.64 -23.96 -18.40
C GLN A 718 6.11 -24.10 -18.59
N GLY A 719 5.59 -23.73 -19.76
CA GLY A 719 4.18 -23.95 -20.13
C GLY A 719 3.25 -22.74 -19.89
N PHE A 720 2.02 -22.98 -19.42
CA PHE A 720 1.00 -21.94 -19.31
C PHE A 720 0.00 -22.13 -18.16
N GLN A 721 -0.52 -21.01 -17.64
CA GLN A 721 -1.70 -20.97 -16.78
C GLN A 721 -2.91 -20.49 -17.57
N GLY A 722 -4.03 -21.21 -17.47
CA GLY A 722 -5.27 -20.92 -18.17
C GLY A 722 -5.91 -19.59 -17.80
N GLY A 723 -6.68 -19.06 -18.75
CA GLY A 723 -7.51 -17.88 -18.53
C GLY A 723 -8.74 -18.18 -17.67
N PHE A 724 -9.34 -17.12 -17.13
CA PHE A 724 -10.61 -17.16 -16.41
C PHE A 724 -11.27 -15.78 -16.46
N GLY A 725 -12.59 -15.72 -16.26
CA GLY A 725 -13.29 -14.45 -16.11
C GLY A 725 -14.44 -14.52 -15.11
N THR A 726 -14.65 -13.43 -14.40
CA THR A 726 -15.66 -13.26 -13.36
C THR A 726 -16.59 -12.12 -13.70
N TYR A 727 -17.85 -12.24 -13.34
CA TYR A 727 -18.84 -11.17 -13.55
C TYR A 727 -19.82 -11.11 -12.38
N SER A 728 -20.29 -9.91 -12.09
CA SER A 728 -21.31 -9.66 -11.07
C SER A 728 -22.27 -8.56 -11.48
N VAL A 729 -23.48 -8.62 -10.95
CA VAL A 729 -24.50 -7.57 -11.05
C VAL A 729 -25.03 -7.27 -9.66
N GLY A 730 -25.31 -6.00 -9.38
CA GLY A 730 -25.81 -5.56 -8.09
C GLY A 730 -26.85 -4.46 -8.21
N VAL A 731 -27.76 -4.43 -7.25
CA VAL A 731 -28.76 -3.36 -7.08
C VAL A 731 -28.67 -2.81 -5.67
N ARG A 732 -28.74 -1.49 -5.51
CA ARG A 732 -28.68 -0.81 -4.22
C ARG A 732 -29.81 0.21 -4.06
N LYS A 733 -30.30 0.31 -2.83
CA LYS A 733 -31.30 1.28 -2.36
C LYS A 733 -30.72 2.12 -1.24
N GLU A 734 -30.48 3.39 -1.51
CA GLU A 734 -30.15 4.42 -0.54
C GLU A 734 -31.41 4.96 0.15
N PHE A 735 -31.29 5.28 1.44
CA PHE A 735 -32.34 5.83 2.30
C PHE A 735 -31.79 6.81 3.35
N ASN A 736 -32.67 7.49 4.09
CA ASN A 736 -32.33 8.49 5.11
C ASN A 736 -31.29 9.52 4.61
N ASN A 737 -31.56 10.19 3.49
CA ASN A 737 -30.66 11.18 2.86
C ASN A 737 -29.22 10.66 2.65
N LYS A 738 -29.08 9.47 2.05
CA LYS A 738 -27.81 8.76 1.81
C LYS A 738 -27.00 8.40 3.07
N LYS A 739 -27.62 8.40 4.25
CA LYS A 739 -27.02 7.86 5.48
C LYS A 739 -27.11 6.35 5.55
N GLY A 740 -28.16 5.74 4.98
CA GLY A 740 -28.29 4.29 4.93
C GLY A 740 -28.34 3.77 3.51
N SER A 741 -27.87 2.55 3.30
CA SER A 741 -28.16 1.79 2.08
C SER A 741 -28.36 0.30 2.36
N VAL A 742 -29.15 -0.34 1.53
CA VAL A 742 -29.27 -1.81 1.44
C VAL A 742 -29.10 -2.21 -0.02
N GLY A 743 -28.35 -3.27 -0.29
CA GLY A 743 -28.11 -3.76 -1.64
C GLY A 743 -27.99 -5.27 -1.70
N ALA A 744 -28.24 -5.82 -2.89
CA ALA A 744 -28.08 -7.23 -3.17
C ALA A 744 -27.25 -7.43 -4.44
N GLY A 745 -26.36 -8.42 -4.44
CA GLY A 745 -25.47 -8.73 -5.55
C GLY A 745 -25.48 -10.21 -5.91
N LEU A 746 -25.42 -10.50 -7.21
CA LEU A 746 -25.28 -11.83 -7.81
C LEU A 746 -23.97 -11.89 -8.59
N GLU A 747 -23.26 -13.02 -8.50
CA GLU A 747 -21.96 -13.22 -9.17
C GLU A 747 -21.86 -14.58 -9.81
N ASN A 748 -21.23 -14.65 -10.98
CA ASN A 748 -20.97 -15.88 -11.73
C ASN A 748 -22.24 -16.75 -11.92
N PHE A 749 -23.40 -16.08 -12.03
CA PHE A 749 -24.74 -16.67 -11.96
C PHE A 749 -25.22 -17.35 -13.26
N LEU A 750 -24.41 -17.29 -14.33
CA LEU A 750 -24.63 -18.01 -15.60
C LEU A 750 -23.69 -19.22 -15.74
N ALA A 751 -22.76 -19.43 -14.82
CA ALA A 751 -21.72 -20.46 -14.90
C ALA A 751 -21.47 -21.10 -13.51
N PRO A 752 -22.03 -22.28 -13.20
CA PRO A 752 -21.98 -22.85 -11.84
C PRO A 752 -20.57 -23.26 -11.39
N SER A 753 -19.66 -23.49 -12.34
CA SER A 753 -18.27 -23.88 -12.10
C SER A 753 -17.34 -23.35 -13.20
N MET A 754 -16.14 -22.94 -12.84
CA MET A 754 -15.08 -22.56 -13.77
C MET A 754 -13.85 -23.45 -13.56
N LYS A 755 -13.31 -24.03 -14.64
CA LYS A 755 -12.10 -24.86 -14.59
C LYS A 755 -10.88 -24.09 -15.10
N ILE A 756 -10.02 -23.66 -14.19
CA ILE A 756 -8.72 -23.08 -14.55
C ILE A 756 -7.78 -24.24 -14.87
N ARG A 757 -7.38 -24.37 -16.14
CA ARG A 757 -6.47 -25.42 -16.63
C ARG A 757 -5.03 -24.92 -16.63
N ASN A 758 -4.10 -25.66 -16.06
CA ASN A 758 -2.66 -25.39 -16.13
C ASN A 758 -1.99 -26.48 -16.97
N SER A 759 -0.94 -26.11 -17.69
CA SER A 759 -0.06 -27.04 -18.41
C SER A 759 1.38 -26.69 -18.12
N VAL A 760 2.19 -27.66 -17.72
CA VAL A 760 3.65 -27.53 -17.61
C VAL A 760 4.28 -28.48 -18.60
N VAL A 761 5.12 -27.93 -19.46
CA VAL A 761 5.91 -28.68 -20.43
C VAL A 761 7.38 -28.37 -20.16
N THR A 762 8.21 -29.41 -20.10
CA THR A 762 9.67 -29.30 -19.89
C THR A 762 10.36 -30.45 -20.59
N ASN A 763 11.48 -30.15 -21.24
CA ASN A 763 12.40 -31.13 -21.76
C ASN A 763 13.83 -30.58 -21.59
N THR A 764 14.71 -31.37 -20.98
CA THR A 764 16.11 -30.99 -20.70
C THR A 764 17.11 -31.89 -21.41
N GLY A 765 16.65 -32.80 -22.27
CA GLY A 765 17.42 -33.94 -22.79
C GLY A 765 17.65 -35.06 -21.76
N THR A 766 17.76 -34.73 -20.47
CA THR A 766 17.96 -35.67 -19.36
C THR A 766 16.68 -36.07 -18.62
N GLN A 767 15.67 -35.20 -18.66
CA GLN A 767 14.33 -35.42 -18.10
C GLN A 767 13.26 -34.71 -18.95
N SER A 768 12.02 -35.23 -18.90
CA SER A 768 10.84 -34.61 -19.49
C SER A 768 9.71 -34.49 -18.46
N ILE A 769 8.89 -33.45 -18.59
CA ILE A 769 7.64 -33.28 -17.84
C ILE A 769 6.56 -32.83 -18.83
N ASN A 770 5.46 -33.57 -18.89
CA ASN A 770 4.21 -33.14 -19.52
C ASN A 770 3.09 -33.28 -18.50
N GLN A 771 2.75 -32.18 -17.85
CA GLN A 771 1.78 -32.12 -16.76
C GLN A 771 0.59 -31.27 -17.18
N ASN A 772 -0.63 -31.80 -17.10
CA ASN A 772 -1.87 -31.09 -17.36
C ASN A 772 -2.80 -31.25 -16.16
N SER A 773 -3.19 -30.13 -15.56
CA SER A 773 -4.05 -30.11 -14.36
C SER A 773 -5.19 -29.12 -14.51
N PHE A 774 -6.22 -29.25 -13.68
CA PHE A 774 -7.19 -28.18 -13.48
C PHE A 774 -7.56 -28.00 -12.02
N THR A 775 -8.04 -26.79 -11.69
CA THR A 775 -8.80 -26.54 -10.47
C THR A 775 -10.18 -26.03 -10.85
N GLU A 776 -11.21 -26.72 -10.36
CA GLU A 776 -12.61 -26.32 -10.50
C GLU A 776 -12.97 -25.38 -9.34
N MET A 777 -13.23 -24.12 -9.68
CA MET A 777 -13.77 -23.11 -8.78
C MET A 777 -15.28 -22.97 -9.02
N ARG A 778 -16.10 -23.44 -8.08
CA ARG A 778 -17.53 -23.09 -8.06
C ARG A 778 -17.66 -21.72 -7.43
N ASN A 779 -17.92 -20.68 -8.22
CA ASN A 779 -17.84 -19.27 -7.77
C ASN A 779 -19.17 -18.49 -7.83
N PHE A 780 -20.31 -19.15 -8.09
CA PHE A 780 -21.64 -18.54 -7.96
C PHE A 780 -21.86 -17.96 -6.55
N SER A 781 -22.18 -16.68 -6.44
CA SER A 781 -22.39 -15.98 -5.16
C SER A 781 -23.66 -15.15 -5.17
N PHE A 782 -24.35 -15.11 -4.03
CA PHE A 782 -25.37 -14.11 -3.71
C PHE A 782 -25.03 -13.48 -2.36
N ARG A 783 -25.09 -12.15 -2.25
CA ARG A 783 -24.81 -11.39 -1.02
C ARG A 783 -25.83 -10.25 -0.86
N VAL A 784 -26.28 -10.03 0.37
CA VAL A 784 -26.98 -8.81 0.81
C VAL A 784 -26.01 -7.98 1.66
N ASN A 785 -25.91 -6.69 1.38
CA ASN A 785 -25.14 -5.70 2.13
C ASN A 785 -26.08 -4.65 2.72
N VAL A 786 -25.77 -4.19 3.94
CA VAL A 786 -26.39 -3.04 4.61
C VAL A 786 -25.29 -2.13 5.10
N SER A 787 -25.36 -0.85 4.79
CA SER A 787 -24.45 0.16 5.34
C SER A 787 -25.22 1.29 6.00
N TYR A 788 -24.69 1.81 7.12
CA TYR A 788 -25.28 2.93 7.83
C TYR A 788 -24.23 3.90 8.38
N ARG A 789 -24.46 5.20 8.17
CA ARG A 789 -23.56 6.30 8.50
C ARG A 789 -24.21 7.24 9.51
N ILE A 790 -23.58 7.33 10.68
CA ILE A 790 -23.92 8.21 11.79
C ILE A 790 -23.01 9.45 11.74
N GLY A 791 -23.55 10.61 12.15
CA GLY A 791 -22.80 11.87 12.21
C GLY A 791 -22.58 12.56 10.86
N LYS A 792 -21.65 13.51 10.84
CA LYS A 792 -21.14 14.27 9.69
C LYS A 792 -19.82 14.94 10.07
N MET A 793 -18.95 15.17 9.09
CA MET A 793 -17.86 16.15 9.23
C MET A 793 -18.19 17.42 8.43
N SER A 794 -17.64 18.54 8.87
CA SER A 794 -17.84 19.90 8.35
C SER A 794 -16.54 20.69 8.44
N PHE A 795 -16.31 21.65 7.54
CA PHE A 795 -15.03 22.34 7.44
C PHE A 795 -15.05 23.68 8.17
N ASP A 796 -14.15 23.82 9.15
CA ASP A 796 -13.85 25.10 9.79
C ASP A 796 -12.38 25.53 9.55
N GLN A 797 -12.08 26.79 9.84
CA GLN A 797 -10.80 27.45 9.55
C GLN A 797 -9.69 27.12 10.57
N PRO A 798 -8.39 27.32 10.23
CA PRO A 798 -7.78 27.34 8.90
C PRO A 798 -6.57 26.38 8.76
N ARG A 799 -6.35 25.87 7.54
CA ARG A 799 -5.12 25.19 7.05
C ARG A 799 -4.35 24.37 8.11
N ARG A 800 -4.81 23.14 8.36
CA ARG A 800 -4.06 22.15 9.15
C ARG A 800 -3.90 20.81 8.38
N ARG A 801 -3.12 19.83 8.85
CA ARG A 801 -2.51 18.81 7.97
C ARG A 801 -2.50 17.40 8.57
N GLY A 802 -3.00 16.42 7.82
CA GLY A 802 -2.81 15.01 8.15
C GLY A 802 -1.35 14.57 8.14
N GLY A 803 -1.10 13.36 8.66
CA GLY A 803 0.19 12.67 8.57
C GLY A 803 0.58 12.25 7.16
N ARG A 804 1.78 11.65 7.03
CA ARG A 804 2.12 10.69 5.98
C ARG A 804 2.24 9.29 6.64
N SER A 805 2.55 8.27 5.86
CA SER A 805 3.01 6.95 6.30
C SER A 805 4.11 6.46 5.35
N VAL A 806 4.91 5.48 5.78
CA VAL A 806 5.76 4.69 4.88
C VAL A 806 5.13 3.30 4.73
N ASN A 807 5.21 2.77 3.52
CA ASN A 807 5.00 1.36 3.22
C ASN A 807 6.26 0.87 2.48
N ASN A 808 6.54 -0.42 2.52
CA ASN A 808 7.54 -1.07 1.67
C ASN A 808 6.83 -2.10 0.78
N ASP A 809 7.07 -2.06 -0.53
CA ASP A 809 6.41 -2.92 -1.53
C ASP A 809 7.41 -3.66 -2.45
N ASP A 810 8.63 -3.87 -1.96
CA ASP A 810 9.79 -4.35 -2.73
C ASP A 810 10.05 -5.86 -2.71
N LEU A 811 9.33 -6.60 -1.86
CA LEU A 811 9.44 -8.04 -1.78
C LEU A 811 8.54 -8.72 -2.85
N LYS A 812 9.14 -9.42 -3.80
CA LYS A 812 8.44 -10.29 -4.77
C LYS A 812 7.72 -11.39 -4.00
N MET A 813 6.39 -11.34 -3.98
CA MET A 813 5.54 -12.33 -3.31
C MET A 813 5.35 -13.58 -4.19
N GLY A 814 5.24 -14.77 -3.58
CA GLY A 814 5.19 -16.04 -4.30
C GLY A 814 3.91 -16.21 -5.13
N GLY A 815 4.01 -16.04 -6.45
CA GLY A 815 2.86 -16.17 -7.38
C GLY A 815 3.10 -16.95 -8.67
N ASP A 816 4.36 -17.32 -8.96
CA ASP A 816 4.72 -17.94 -10.25
C ASP A 816 4.66 -19.48 -10.23
N GLY A 817 4.80 -20.10 -9.05
CA GLY A 817 4.67 -21.55 -8.83
C GLY A 817 3.30 -21.93 -8.26
N ASP A 818 2.47 -22.60 -9.08
CA ASP A 818 1.16 -23.17 -8.72
C ASP A 818 0.15 -22.24 -7.99
N GLY A 819 0.16 -20.95 -8.32
CA GLY A 819 -1.01 -20.08 -8.19
C GLY A 819 -1.51 -19.74 -6.78
N GLY A 820 -2.67 -19.07 -6.75
CA GLY A 820 -3.02 -18.15 -5.68
C GLY A 820 -2.65 -16.72 -6.09
N MET A 821 -3.49 -15.75 -5.73
CA MET A 821 -3.25 -14.34 -6.05
C MET A 821 -2.99 -13.58 -4.76
N ASP A 822 -1.73 -13.23 -4.51
CA ASP A 822 -1.43 -12.08 -3.66
C ASP A 822 -1.22 -10.84 -4.53
N ASN A 823 -2.31 -10.42 -5.20
CA ASN A 823 -2.37 -9.13 -5.86
C ASN A 823 -2.81 -8.09 -4.81
N GLY A 824 -1.87 -7.72 -3.94
CA GLY A 824 -2.13 -6.93 -2.72
C GLY A 824 -2.78 -5.57 -3.01
N GLY A 825 -4.09 -5.48 -2.78
CA GLY A 825 -4.88 -4.27 -2.97
C GLY A 825 -6.38 -4.59 -2.97
N GLY A 826 -7.10 -4.20 -1.93
CA GLY A 826 -8.44 -4.74 -1.66
C GLY A 826 -9.49 -4.43 -2.72
N MET A 827 -10.02 -5.46 -3.37
CA MET A 827 -11.38 -5.40 -3.91
C MET A 827 -12.36 -5.41 -2.74
N GLY A 828 -12.99 -4.26 -2.48
CA GLY A 828 -14.09 -4.12 -1.53
C GLY A 828 -15.39 -4.76 -2.04
N GLY A 829 -15.36 -6.07 -2.29
CA GLY A 829 -16.52 -6.80 -2.83
C GLY A 829 -16.17 -8.17 -3.41
N ASN A 830 -16.34 -9.23 -2.59
CA ASN A 830 -16.36 -10.65 -2.96
C ASN A 830 -15.10 -11.30 -3.60
N ASN A 831 -15.16 -12.64 -3.70
CA ASN A 831 -14.35 -13.58 -4.51
C ASN A 831 -12.97 -13.06 -5.00
N MET A 832 -11.83 -13.58 -4.53
CA MET A 832 -11.49 -15.01 -4.53
C MET A 832 -10.53 -15.39 -3.38
N GLY A 833 -10.63 -16.63 -2.88
CA GLY A 833 -9.59 -17.25 -2.06
C GLY A 833 -8.82 -18.30 -2.87
N GLY A 834 -7.50 -18.35 -2.73
CA GLY A 834 -6.68 -19.39 -3.36
C GLY A 834 -5.22 -19.38 -2.92
N ARG A 835 -4.77 -20.55 -2.44
CA ARG A 835 -3.41 -21.12 -2.40
C ARG A 835 -2.28 -20.33 -1.71
N GLY A 836 -1.21 -21.07 -1.36
CA GLY A 836 -0.03 -20.60 -0.62
C GLY A 836 0.53 -21.69 0.31
N ASN A 837 1.17 -22.72 -0.26
CA ASN A 837 1.56 -23.96 0.44
C ASN A 837 3.04 -23.95 0.89
N PHE A 838 3.33 -23.44 2.09
CA PHE A 838 4.70 -23.30 2.64
C PHE A 838 4.71 -23.39 4.19
N GLY A 839 4.99 -24.56 4.75
CA GLY A 839 4.90 -24.92 6.17
C GLY A 839 6.02 -25.81 6.78
N GLY A 840 6.82 -25.28 7.72
CA GLY A 840 7.47 -26.06 8.81
C GLY A 840 8.08 -25.23 9.97
N GLY A 841 8.26 -25.75 11.23
CA GLY A 841 8.93 -25.12 12.42
C GLY A 841 9.41 -26.06 13.58
N GLN A 842 10.69 -25.97 14.09
CA GLN A 842 11.58 -26.91 14.91
C GLN A 842 11.06 -27.40 16.31
N ARG A 843 11.74 -28.19 17.21
CA ARG A 843 13.06 -28.90 17.37
C ARG A 843 12.89 -30.17 18.26
N PRO A 844 13.69 -31.26 18.17
CA PRO A 844 14.71 -31.54 19.21
C PRO A 844 15.98 -32.36 18.81
N ALA A 845 17.10 -32.06 19.49
CA ALA A 845 18.32 -32.83 19.79
C ALA A 845 18.86 -33.99 18.90
N GLY A 846 20.12 -33.84 18.45
CA GLY A 846 21.03 -34.89 17.96
C GLY A 846 22.50 -34.45 18.13
N THR A 847 23.43 -35.39 18.35
CA THR A 847 24.83 -35.12 18.76
C THR A 847 25.70 -34.39 17.72
N LEU A 848 26.56 -33.49 18.21
CA LEU A 848 27.61 -32.82 17.42
C LEU A 848 28.69 -33.82 16.96
N GLN A 849 29.07 -33.77 15.69
CA GLN A 849 30.40 -34.19 15.23
C GLN A 849 31.26 -32.93 15.03
N GLN A 850 32.45 -32.90 15.62
CA GLN A 850 33.43 -31.86 15.35
C GLN A 850 34.10 -32.10 13.99
N LYS A 851 34.25 -31.04 13.20
CA LYS A 851 35.28 -30.99 12.15
C LYS A 851 36.54 -30.36 12.77
N PRO A 852 37.76 -30.86 12.49
CA PRO A 852 38.95 -30.39 13.21
C PRO A 852 39.24 -28.91 12.96
N ILE A 853 39.68 -28.21 14.01
CA ILE A 853 40.57 -27.05 13.85
C ILE A 853 41.91 -27.63 13.42
N GLU A 854 42.53 -27.06 12.38
CA GLU A 854 43.87 -27.46 11.95
C GLU A 854 44.90 -26.88 12.93
N SER A 855 45.08 -27.57 14.06
CA SER A 855 46.04 -27.18 15.09
C SER A 855 47.47 -27.34 14.58
N ALA A 856 48.29 -26.30 14.75
CA ALA A 856 49.74 -26.42 14.61
C ALA A 856 50.26 -27.59 15.48
N PRO A 857 51.34 -28.29 15.06
CA PRO A 857 51.88 -29.39 15.87
C PRO A 857 52.35 -28.91 17.24
N ILE A 858 52.25 -29.80 18.23
CA ILE A 858 52.84 -29.56 19.55
C ILE A 858 54.36 -29.55 19.39
N ASP A 859 54.98 -28.41 19.68
CA ASP A 859 56.43 -28.26 19.75
C ASP A 859 56.85 -28.24 21.22
N SER A 860 57.39 -29.36 21.69
CA SER A 860 57.90 -29.53 23.06
C SER A 860 59.19 -28.74 23.34
N ALA A 861 59.84 -28.17 22.32
CA ALA A 861 61.00 -27.30 22.46
C ALA A 861 60.66 -25.80 22.37
N ALA A 862 59.44 -25.44 21.95
CA ALA A 862 59.00 -24.05 21.88
C ALA A 862 58.81 -23.44 23.28
N VAL A 863 59.57 -22.39 23.58
CA VAL A 863 59.40 -21.58 24.79
C VAL A 863 58.34 -20.50 24.53
N VAL A 864 57.14 -20.67 25.07
CA VAL A 864 56.04 -19.70 24.95
C VAL A 864 55.79 -18.95 26.26
N VAL A 865 55.36 -17.69 26.15
CA VAL A 865 54.95 -16.84 27.28
C VAL A 865 53.44 -16.97 27.46
N ALA A 866 53.00 -17.80 28.41
CA ALA A 866 51.59 -18.05 28.67
C ALA A 866 50.95 -16.99 29.60
N GLU A 867 51.76 -16.42 30.49
CA GLU A 867 51.39 -15.32 31.37
C GLU A 867 50.97 -14.05 30.60
N GLY A 868 49.98 -13.33 31.13
CA GLY A 868 49.41 -12.13 30.52
C GLY A 868 47.87 -12.11 30.53
N ASN A 869 47.31 -11.03 29.96
CA ASN A 869 45.87 -10.88 29.72
C ASN A 869 45.55 -11.34 28.30
N TRP A 870 44.54 -12.19 28.16
CA TRP A 870 44.06 -12.73 26.89
C TRP A 870 42.57 -12.43 26.71
N GLU A 871 42.18 -11.86 25.57
CA GLU A 871 40.77 -11.78 25.15
C GLU A 871 40.43 -13.06 24.41
N TYR A 872 39.44 -13.82 24.91
CA TYR A 872 39.06 -15.11 24.35
C TYR A 872 37.66 -15.07 23.73
N THR A 873 37.42 -15.93 22.72
CA THR A 873 36.13 -16.16 22.06
C THR A 873 35.87 -17.65 21.96
N ILE A 874 34.61 -18.06 22.19
CA ILE A 874 34.19 -19.48 22.17
C ILE A 874 32.94 -19.63 21.32
N GLU A 875 32.99 -20.52 20.34
CA GLU A 875 31.88 -20.78 19.43
C GLU A 875 30.97 -21.88 20.00
N SER A 876 29.90 -21.46 20.67
CA SER A 876 28.91 -22.35 21.27
C SER A 876 27.61 -22.40 20.45
N PRO A 877 26.78 -23.45 20.57
CA PRO A 877 25.42 -23.49 20.01
C PRO A 877 24.45 -22.43 20.54
N GLN A 878 24.85 -21.63 21.54
CA GLN A 878 24.11 -20.44 22.02
C GLN A 878 24.72 -19.12 21.51
N GLY A 879 25.54 -19.19 20.45
CA GLY A 879 26.30 -18.08 19.88
C GLY A 879 27.74 -18.00 20.40
N ALA A 880 28.53 -17.16 19.73
CA ALA A 880 29.89 -16.82 20.17
C ALA A 880 29.83 -16.09 21.51
N ASN A 881 30.53 -16.61 22.52
CA ASN A 881 30.62 -16.00 23.85
C ASN A 881 32.10 -15.78 24.19
N GLY A 882 32.49 -14.53 24.45
CA GLY A 882 33.85 -14.16 24.79
C GLY A 882 34.07 -13.80 26.26
N GLY A 883 35.28 -13.36 26.55
CA GLY A 883 35.70 -12.96 27.90
C GLY A 883 37.18 -12.62 27.98
N THR A 884 37.68 -12.45 29.20
CA THR A 884 39.12 -12.31 29.46
C THR A 884 39.65 -13.46 30.31
N LEU A 885 40.87 -13.89 29.99
CA LEU A 885 41.63 -14.91 30.70
C LEU A 885 42.94 -14.25 31.15
N LYS A 886 43.15 -14.15 32.46
CA LYS A 886 44.35 -13.58 33.07
C LYS A 886 45.20 -14.73 33.60
N ILE A 887 46.42 -14.89 33.10
CA ILE A 887 47.37 -15.93 33.55
C ILE A 887 48.56 -15.23 34.22
N THR A 888 48.92 -15.70 35.41
CA THR A 888 50.05 -15.23 36.22
C THR A 888 51.02 -16.37 36.46
N LYS A 889 52.32 -16.04 36.62
CA LYS A 889 53.40 -16.99 36.87
C LYS A 889 54.16 -16.60 38.12
N GLU A 890 54.33 -17.53 39.05
CA GLU A 890 55.14 -17.37 40.27
C GLU A 890 56.13 -18.54 40.37
N GLY A 891 57.42 -18.26 40.15
CA GLY A 891 58.42 -19.30 39.94
C GLY A 891 58.08 -20.14 38.70
N ASP A 892 58.02 -21.46 38.86
CA ASP A 892 57.61 -22.40 37.80
C ASP A 892 56.09 -22.67 37.78
N ALA A 893 55.32 -22.14 38.74
CA ALA A 893 53.89 -22.37 38.86
C ALA A 893 53.07 -21.33 38.09
N TYR A 894 52.02 -21.80 37.40
CA TYR A 894 51.04 -20.97 36.71
C TYR A 894 49.69 -20.95 37.45
N SER A 895 49.05 -19.78 37.48
CA SER A 895 47.76 -19.52 38.13
C SER A 895 46.97 -18.48 37.34
N GLY A 896 45.72 -18.16 37.74
CA GLY A 896 44.97 -17.11 37.07
C GLY A 896 43.46 -17.08 37.36
N VAL A 897 42.75 -16.27 36.57
CA VAL A 897 41.28 -16.18 36.55
C VAL A 897 40.76 -16.09 35.13
N ILE A 898 39.57 -16.66 34.89
CA ILE A 898 38.80 -16.50 33.66
C ILE A 898 37.50 -15.74 33.96
N ILE A 899 37.14 -14.81 33.08
CA ILE A 899 36.00 -13.89 33.20
C ILE A 899 35.13 -14.02 31.96
N ASN A 900 33.95 -14.64 32.09
CA ASN A 900 33.00 -14.70 31.00
C ASN A 900 32.23 -13.37 30.88
N ALA A 901 32.27 -12.73 29.71
CA ALA A 901 31.69 -11.40 29.50
C ALA A 901 30.16 -11.34 29.75
N ARG A 902 29.44 -12.45 29.58
CA ARG A 902 27.98 -12.55 29.79
C ARG A 902 27.58 -12.56 31.28
N PHE A 903 28.51 -12.91 32.16
CA PHE A 903 28.26 -13.05 33.61
C PHE A 903 29.14 -12.14 34.48
N ASN A 904 30.18 -11.52 33.88
CA ASN A 904 31.14 -10.60 34.50
C ASN A 904 31.66 -11.08 35.88
N ARG A 905 31.99 -12.38 35.97
CA ARG A 905 32.43 -13.04 37.20
C ARG A 905 33.82 -13.64 37.01
N GLU A 906 34.78 -13.16 37.81
CA GLU A 906 36.08 -13.81 37.95
C GLU A 906 35.93 -15.21 38.55
N THR A 907 36.51 -16.20 37.88
CA THR A 907 36.52 -17.61 38.27
C THR A 907 37.96 -18.11 38.26
N PRO A 908 38.53 -18.58 39.39
CA PRO A 908 39.89 -19.11 39.42
C PRO A 908 40.07 -20.30 38.49
N ILE A 909 41.19 -20.32 37.75
CA ILE A 909 41.61 -21.49 36.98
C ILE A 909 42.47 -22.41 37.86
N LYS A 910 42.33 -23.72 37.66
CA LYS A 910 43.02 -24.81 38.36
C LYS A 910 43.82 -25.63 37.35
N ASP A 911 44.70 -26.49 37.85
CA ASP A 911 45.49 -27.46 37.05
C ASP A 911 46.26 -26.86 35.86
N VAL A 912 46.69 -25.59 35.96
CA VAL A 912 47.34 -24.87 34.85
C VAL A 912 48.67 -25.51 34.50
N LYS A 913 48.79 -26.00 33.26
CA LYS A 913 49.97 -26.66 32.72
C LYS A 913 50.35 -26.04 31.39
N VAL A 914 51.62 -25.66 31.29
CA VAL A 914 52.29 -25.24 30.05
C VAL A 914 53.34 -26.30 29.73
N THR A 915 53.40 -26.78 28.49
CA THR A 915 54.35 -27.83 28.07
C THR A 915 54.69 -27.64 26.60
N GLY A 916 55.89 -27.11 26.33
CA GLY A 916 56.21 -26.55 25.02
C GLY A 916 55.23 -25.42 24.68
N ASN A 917 54.72 -25.42 23.46
CA ASN A 917 53.65 -24.50 23.02
C ASN A 917 52.23 -24.85 23.52
N GLU A 918 52.02 -25.96 24.24
CA GLU A 918 50.69 -26.38 24.72
C GLU A 918 50.32 -25.72 26.07
N LEU A 919 49.11 -25.17 26.17
CA LEU A 919 48.48 -24.68 27.41
C LEU A 919 47.21 -25.48 27.71
N SER A 920 47.05 -25.92 28.96
CA SER A 920 45.79 -26.48 29.48
C SER A 920 45.50 -26.04 30.91
N PHE A 921 44.21 -25.93 31.26
CA PHE A 921 43.73 -25.63 32.61
C PHE A 921 42.27 -26.05 32.79
N THR A 922 41.81 -26.16 34.04
CA THR A 922 40.41 -26.45 34.40
C THR A 922 39.77 -25.26 35.13
N TYR A 923 38.44 -25.15 35.13
CA TYR A 923 37.72 -24.28 36.06
C TYR A 923 36.26 -24.73 36.25
N GLU A 924 35.61 -24.26 37.32
CA GLU A 924 34.25 -24.66 37.70
C GLU A 924 33.23 -23.58 37.35
N VAL A 925 32.14 -23.95 36.68
CA VAL A 925 31.00 -23.05 36.43
C VAL A 925 29.71 -23.67 36.96
N SER A 926 28.96 -22.90 37.74
CA SER A 926 27.69 -23.34 38.33
C SER A 926 26.50 -22.64 37.68
N PHE A 927 25.58 -23.40 37.10
CA PHE A 927 24.33 -22.91 36.51
C PHE A 927 23.12 -23.65 37.09
N GLY A 928 22.12 -22.91 37.57
CA GLY A 928 20.86 -23.48 38.05
C GLY A 928 20.99 -24.46 39.23
N GLY A 929 22.07 -24.38 40.01
CA GLY A 929 22.39 -25.30 41.11
C GLY A 929 23.31 -26.47 40.73
N ASN A 930 23.59 -26.69 39.44
CA ASN A 930 24.53 -27.71 38.98
C ASN A 930 25.91 -27.11 38.71
N THR A 931 26.97 -27.67 39.28
CA THR A 931 28.36 -27.31 39.01
C THR A 931 28.98 -28.23 37.97
N SER A 932 29.59 -27.66 36.94
CA SER A 932 30.29 -28.38 35.87
C SER A 932 31.76 -27.96 35.81
N ASN A 933 32.65 -28.95 35.75
CA ASN A 933 34.06 -28.71 35.42
C ASN A 933 34.20 -28.48 33.91
N ILE A 934 34.93 -27.43 33.56
CA ILE A 934 35.29 -27.07 32.20
C ILE A 934 36.80 -27.29 32.04
N LEU A 935 37.20 -27.98 30.97
CA LEU A 935 38.60 -28.18 30.59
C LEU A 935 38.90 -27.32 29.36
N VAL A 936 39.92 -26.46 29.45
CA VAL A 936 40.49 -25.74 28.32
C VAL A 936 41.81 -26.38 27.94
N LYS A 937 42.02 -26.63 26.64
CA LYS A 937 43.29 -27.11 26.10
C LYS A 937 43.51 -26.58 24.68
N GLY A 938 44.71 -26.06 24.41
CA GLY A 938 45.10 -25.50 23.12
C GLY A 938 46.57 -25.15 23.03
N ILE A 939 46.95 -24.53 21.92
CA ILE A 939 48.34 -24.21 21.56
C ILE A 939 48.51 -22.69 21.44
N ILE A 940 49.61 -22.18 21.99
CA ILE A 940 50.03 -20.78 21.90
C ILE A 940 50.99 -20.61 20.72
N THR A 941 50.69 -19.65 19.85
CA THR A 941 51.54 -19.21 18.74
C THR A 941 51.69 -17.70 18.81
N GLY A 942 52.76 -17.23 19.45
CA GLY A 942 53.00 -15.80 19.71
C GLY A 942 51.94 -15.19 20.62
N ASP A 943 51.15 -14.25 20.07
CA ASP A 943 50.05 -13.57 20.76
C ASP A 943 48.67 -14.18 20.46
N GLN A 944 48.62 -15.38 19.89
CA GLN A 944 47.40 -16.14 19.66
C GLN A 944 47.41 -17.47 20.42
N PHE A 945 46.23 -17.88 20.88
CA PHE A 945 45.94 -19.21 21.39
C PHE A 945 44.81 -19.81 20.55
N ALA A 946 44.96 -21.06 20.12
CA ALA A 946 43.92 -21.81 19.41
C ALA A 946 43.76 -23.20 20.04
N GLY A 947 42.52 -23.57 20.37
CA GLY A 947 42.23 -24.81 21.06
C GLY A 947 40.74 -25.06 21.22
N SER A 948 40.39 -25.75 22.31
CA SER A 948 39.01 -26.09 22.62
C SER A 948 38.67 -25.95 24.10
N MET A 949 37.40 -25.67 24.36
CA MET A 949 36.77 -25.71 25.67
C MET A 949 35.80 -26.87 25.75
N THR A 950 36.06 -27.83 26.63
CA THR A 950 35.22 -29.02 26.85
C THR A 950 34.35 -28.83 28.09
N MET A 951 33.03 -28.92 27.92
CA MET A 951 32.01 -28.62 28.94
C MET A 951 31.20 -29.87 29.32
N GLY A 952 31.88 -30.93 29.76
CA GLY A 952 31.24 -32.19 30.18
C GLY A 952 30.34 -32.79 29.09
N GLN A 953 29.08 -33.08 29.42
CA GLN A 953 28.11 -33.67 28.48
C GLN A 953 27.69 -32.73 27.33
N PHE A 954 27.98 -31.43 27.40
CA PHE A 954 27.63 -30.50 26.32
C PHE A 954 28.60 -30.57 25.12
N GLY A 955 29.71 -31.31 25.25
CA GLY A 955 30.71 -31.49 24.20
C GLY A 955 31.90 -30.53 24.33
N SER A 956 32.62 -30.36 23.22
CA SER A 956 33.80 -29.52 23.11
C SER A 956 33.63 -28.49 22.00
N PHE A 957 34.04 -27.25 22.29
CA PHE A 957 33.78 -26.07 21.47
C PHE A 957 35.09 -25.40 21.05
N PRO A 958 35.21 -24.88 19.81
CA PRO A 958 36.34 -24.04 19.41
C PRO A 958 36.53 -22.87 20.37
N MET A 959 37.77 -22.70 20.84
CA MET A 959 38.19 -21.56 21.65
C MET A 959 39.43 -20.94 21.03
N THR A 960 39.33 -19.67 20.67
CA THR A 960 40.48 -18.83 20.29
C THR A 960 40.70 -17.78 21.37
N ALA A 961 41.94 -17.33 21.53
CA ALA A 961 42.23 -16.14 22.30
C ALA A 961 43.38 -15.35 21.68
N LYS A 962 43.40 -14.04 21.92
CA LYS A 962 44.46 -13.13 21.52
C LYS A 962 44.98 -12.40 22.75
N ARG A 963 46.30 -12.22 22.87
CA ARG A 963 46.87 -11.40 23.95
C ARG A 963 46.35 -9.98 23.81
N ALA A 964 45.84 -9.42 24.91
CA ALA A 964 45.45 -8.02 24.95
C ALA A 964 46.70 -7.13 24.83
N VAL A 965 46.60 -6.05 24.06
CA VAL A 965 47.63 -5.01 24.04
C VAL A 965 47.59 -4.29 25.40
N GLN A 966 48.76 -4.06 26.01
CA GLN A 966 48.90 -3.34 27.28
C GLN A 966 48.67 -1.84 27.14
#